data_AF-A0A1H4YYV8-F1
#
_entry.id   AF-A0A1H4YYV8-F1
#
_cell.length_a   1.000
_cell.length_b   1.000
_cell.length_c   1.000
_cell.angle_alpha   90.00
_cell.angle_beta   90.00
_cell.angle_gamma   90.00
#
_symmetry.space_group_name_H-M   'P 1'
#
loop_
_entity.id
_entity.type
_entity.pdbx_description
1 polymer ?
#
loop_
_entity_poly.entity_id
_entity_poly.type
_entity_poly.pdbx_seq_one_letter_code
_entity_poly.pdbx_strand_id
1 'polypeptide(L)'
;MKSPFGAASRWPRVATGIVVAVTVLAGIAVGRDGPHDDVPGVRLHAGVAWVASTEVGQLTLLDGASAEVAAGVRVDRPGSALSAAQEGTTGYALNRARGSVVRVDGATLEPSRSTSPVAESGDRLAVFPTPHAFYALDTRRGLLASADPKTLESRGKPYPLAVEAAPDGAVVDAEGRLWVLDDHTGDLVWFDGQSRHSRAGAATPGQSRLAVAAGRPVLLDPGRRTMALLDPATGAVERVVAVDLRAGDTVAVTGSAGQHRLLISVSPGGLFLSCAFGSGSCTKPVSLGDGPSTLGQAVEVGNRAVVPDYATGGVSIVDLTTSRVVARPRLFDRPVRFDLLTRDGVIFYNDPGSAQAGVIDPGGRVRPIVKYRSGQHSPGEAPTEVVPGPDDGTSRAEGQGGTGPDPRSTSSVSISVSPRDHGMVGAEFEFAAVATGSAGIAGARWTFGDGSGATGSTVRHRWNRPGTYPVSVTARLRQGTVTTATTRVVVEDPHAPPRIARITVEPEAPRVGRQVLFGADLTGGPPQRTEWTVTGPRGTETTSGAPRFGHTFTAPGDYTVALTVRAGAASDRRSRQFAVKPEQREVGCGDVVTTDSIVTQDLVCPGAGLTIAAGDVVLDLGGHTITTDRPTADAKGIVIGTGRPIRNITVRNGSVSRYPTGVAMTDVAAVTVENVAVSASMDNAGPWGIVGVRASEVRLRGIALSAFNPFDFSHNSSVVMTKSIISGGTGKGVARCRHDSSCSIEGGSLHVGDFVCYNDDPEKTSSSLSIAGSDDVSVSFLGPYCTTVTVRDSRINLLFDASATNTYLSGNTVSQDESLALWNAFTVVGNTFTGGGMSGIQVFSGRGVVSDNRFVQNQGNGVLVRAGDSDVGPLEISGNVFDGNGTGGDEWTGLDGVRVESAGPGSVIRVAGNRASDNARYGINAEPGLVVDEGGNTSSGDPLGCRGVVCLPG
;
A
#
# COMPACT_ATOMS: atom_id res chain seq x y z
N MET A 1 31.88 17.00 -59.44
CA MET A 1 31.41 16.71 -60.81
C MET A 1 30.14 15.86 -60.74
N LYS A 2 29.24 16.01 -61.73
CA LYS A 2 28.33 14.99 -62.29
C LYS A 2 27.68 13.92 -61.38
N SER A 3 26.37 14.09 -61.16
CA SER A 3 25.30 13.06 -61.24
C SER A 3 25.07 12.67 -62.75
N PRO A 4 23.98 11.99 -63.25
CA PRO A 4 22.66 11.65 -62.66
C PRO A 4 21.97 10.31 -63.12
N PHE A 5 20.68 10.15 -62.74
CA PHE A 5 19.61 9.26 -63.28
C PHE A 5 19.73 7.73 -63.04
N GLY A 6 18.64 6.93 -63.12
CA GLY A 6 17.26 7.20 -63.59
C GLY A 6 16.13 6.59 -62.74
N ALA A 7 14.91 6.46 -63.29
CA ALA A 7 13.66 6.28 -62.51
C ALA A 7 12.61 5.35 -63.19
N ALA A 8 11.41 5.26 -62.57
CA ALA A 8 10.15 4.60 -63.01
C ALA A 8 10.06 3.06 -62.89
N SER A 9 8.87 2.42 -62.84
CA SER A 9 7.56 2.81 -62.26
C SER A 9 6.54 1.63 -62.26
N ARG A 10 5.58 1.68 -61.31
CA ARG A 10 4.23 1.06 -61.33
C ARG A 10 4.05 -0.48 -61.13
N TRP A 11 2.88 -0.78 -60.56
CA TRP A 11 2.21 -2.01 -60.12
C TRP A 11 1.62 -2.86 -61.31
N PRO A 12 1.06 -4.10 -61.16
CA PRO A 12 0.14 -4.53 -60.06
C PRO A 12 -0.06 -6.04 -59.67
N ARG A 13 -0.81 -6.23 -58.54
CA ARG A 13 -1.93 -7.19 -58.21
C ARG A 13 -1.98 -8.59 -58.92
N VAL A 14 -2.41 -9.73 -58.32
CA VAL A 14 -3.57 -9.99 -57.43
C VAL A 14 -3.64 -11.49 -57.00
N ALA A 15 -4.33 -11.80 -55.87
CA ALA A 15 -4.87 -13.12 -55.41
C ALA A 15 -3.85 -14.30 -55.26
N THR A 16 -4.09 -15.38 -54.49
CA THR A 16 -5.25 -15.92 -53.71
C THR A 16 -4.64 -16.57 -52.44
N GLY A 17 -5.25 -16.67 -51.25
CA GLY A 17 -6.63 -16.49 -50.82
C GLY A 17 -7.18 -17.79 -50.18
N ILE A 18 -6.81 -18.07 -48.93
CA ILE A 18 -7.37 -19.20 -48.16
C ILE A 18 -8.04 -18.64 -46.90
N VAL A 19 -9.30 -19.05 -46.69
CA VAL A 19 -10.09 -18.82 -45.49
C VAL A 19 -10.45 -20.19 -44.93
N VAL A 20 -10.21 -20.41 -43.63
CA VAL A 20 -10.78 -21.55 -42.90
C VAL A 20 -11.82 -21.00 -41.95
N ALA A 21 -13.08 -21.35 -42.18
CA ALA A 21 -14.18 -21.08 -41.27
C ALA A 21 -14.40 -22.30 -40.36
N VAL A 22 -14.82 -22.05 -39.11
CA VAL A 22 -15.30 -23.09 -38.20
C VAL A 22 -16.79 -22.86 -37.96
N THR A 23 -17.62 -23.86 -38.27
CA THR A 23 -19.08 -23.70 -38.30
C THR A 23 -19.74 -24.31 -37.06
N VAL A 24 -20.29 -23.41 -36.25
CA VAL A 24 -21.46 -23.55 -35.35
C VAL A 24 -22.23 -24.88 -35.40
N LEU A 25 -22.42 -25.54 -34.25
CA LEU A 25 -23.75 -25.81 -33.63
C LEU A 25 -23.62 -26.53 -32.28
N ALA A 26 -24.69 -26.52 -31.47
CA ALA A 26 -24.69 -26.94 -30.07
C ALA A 26 -25.87 -27.86 -29.70
N GLY A 27 -25.70 -28.64 -28.62
CA GLY A 27 -26.76 -29.34 -27.90
C GLY A 27 -26.22 -30.52 -27.05
N ILE A 28 -26.82 -30.94 -25.93
CA ILE A 28 -27.75 -30.33 -24.95
C ILE A 28 -27.86 -31.32 -23.75
N ALA A 29 -27.92 -30.83 -22.50
CA ALA A 29 -28.32 -31.56 -21.27
C ALA A 29 -27.42 -32.76 -20.78
N VAL A 30 -27.37 -33.18 -19.50
CA VAL A 30 -27.77 -32.65 -18.16
C VAL A 30 -27.07 -33.48 -17.05
N GLY A 31 -26.69 -32.90 -15.89
CA GLY A 31 -26.73 -33.64 -14.60
C GLY A 31 -25.54 -33.58 -13.58
N ARG A 32 -25.75 -32.85 -12.47
CA ARG A 32 -25.34 -33.08 -11.06
C ARG A 32 -23.86 -33.07 -10.56
N ASP A 33 -23.59 -32.03 -9.75
CA ASP A 33 -23.14 -32.06 -8.33
C ASP A 33 -21.72 -32.50 -7.87
N GLY A 34 -20.80 -31.52 -7.81
CA GLY A 34 -19.91 -31.24 -6.66
C GLY A 34 -18.54 -31.94 -6.55
N PRO A 35 -17.67 -31.53 -5.60
CA PRO A 35 -17.57 -30.24 -4.89
C PRO A 35 -16.56 -29.28 -5.57
N HIS A 36 -16.34 -28.07 -5.02
CA HIS A 36 -15.26 -27.17 -5.46
C HIS A 36 -14.43 -26.60 -4.31
N ASP A 37 -13.16 -26.36 -4.62
CA ASP A 37 -12.04 -26.17 -3.69
C ASP A 37 -11.80 -24.72 -3.26
N ASP A 38 -10.93 -24.54 -2.25
CA ASP A 38 -10.45 -23.24 -1.79
C ASP A 38 -9.64 -22.52 -2.87
N VAL A 39 -10.16 -21.39 -3.39
CA VAL A 39 -9.44 -20.51 -4.34
C VAL A 39 -8.52 -19.54 -3.57
N PRO A 40 -7.25 -19.34 -3.97
CA PRO A 40 -6.35 -18.40 -3.31
C PRO A 40 -6.87 -16.95 -3.33
N GLY A 41 -7.01 -16.34 -2.15
CA GLY A 41 -7.46 -14.95 -2.01
C GLY A 41 -6.46 -13.93 -2.58
N VAL A 42 -6.97 -13.00 -3.39
CA VAL A 42 -6.14 -12.02 -4.11
C VAL A 42 -5.59 -10.96 -3.14
N ARG A 43 -4.26 -10.93 -2.97
CA ARG A 43 -3.58 -9.87 -2.21
C ARG A 43 -3.46 -8.62 -3.09
N LEU A 44 -4.12 -7.53 -2.69
CA LEU A 44 -4.06 -6.27 -3.43
C LEU A 44 -2.84 -5.44 -3.04
N HIS A 45 -2.11 -4.99 -4.07
CA HIS A 45 -1.01 -4.04 -3.97
C HIS A 45 -1.52 -2.59 -3.98
N ALA A 46 -0.64 -1.64 -3.69
CA ALA A 46 -0.91 -0.21 -3.92
C ALA A 46 -0.98 0.08 -5.42
N GLY A 47 -1.79 1.07 -5.83
CA GLY A 47 -1.95 1.45 -7.22
C GLY A 47 -3.00 0.63 -7.98
N VAL A 48 -4.05 0.15 -7.31
CA VAL A 48 -5.19 -0.54 -7.94
C VAL A 48 -6.49 0.27 -7.88
N ALA A 49 -7.31 0.19 -8.92
CA ALA A 49 -8.55 0.98 -9.05
C ALA A 49 -9.76 0.16 -9.53
N TRP A 50 -10.89 0.31 -8.83
CA TRP A 50 -12.18 -0.24 -9.28
C TRP A 50 -12.86 0.70 -10.28
N VAL A 51 -13.21 0.16 -11.45
CA VAL A 51 -13.91 0.89 -12.53
C VAL A 51 -15.20 0.17 -12.94
N ALA A 52 -16.16 0.91 -13.49
CA ALA A 52 -17.44 0.34 -13.92
C ALA A 52 -17.44 -0.09 -15.39
N SER A 53 -18.17 -1.17 -15.69
CA SER A 53 -18.41 -1.70 -17.03
C SER A 53 -19.90 -2.00 -17.22
N THR A 54 -20.62 -1.04 -17.81
CA THR A 54 -22.10 -1.07 -17.91
C THR A 54 -22.60 -2.13 -18.88
N GLU A 55 -21.90 -2.32 -20.00
CA GLU A 55 -22.24 -3.31 -21.05
C GLU A 55 -22.39 -4.71 -20.44
N VAL A 56 -21.47 -5.12 -19.55
CA VAL A 56 -21.39 -6.45 -18.93
C VAL A 56 -21.89 -6.53 -17.48
N GLY A 57 -22.30 -5.41 -16.87
CA GLY A 57 -22.82 -5.37 -15.50
C GLY A 57 -21.76 -5.62 -14.41
N GLN A 58 -20.52 -5.19 -14.65
CA GLN A 58 -19.34 -5.59 -13.87
C GLN A 58 -18.64 -4.40 -13.19
N LEU A 59 -18.03 -4.64 -12.03
CA LEU A 59 -16.88 -3.86 -11.57
C LEU A 59 -15.59 -4.57 -11.99
N THR A 60 -14.72 -3.86 -12.68
CA THR A 60 -13.40 -4.34 -13.09
C THR A 60 -12.35 -3.70 -12.18
N LEU A 61 -11.44 -4.49 -11.62
CA LEU A 61 -10.28 -4.01 -10.88
C LEU A 61 -9.09 -3.92 -11.82
N LEU A 62 -8.50 -2.73 -11.91
CA LEU A 62 -7.34 -2.45 -12.76
C LEU A 62 -6.07 -2.34 -11.91
N ASP A 63 -4.98 -2.94 -12.38
CA ASP A 63 -3.63 -2.74 -11.83
C ASP A 63 -2.94 -1.60 -12.59
N GLY A 64 -2.47 -0.58 -11.85
CA GLY A 64 -1.82 0.59 -12.40
C GLY A 64 -0.33 0.42 -12.71
N ALA A 65 0.33 -0.56 -12.11
CA ALA A 65 1.73 -0.88 -12.34
C ALA A 65 1.88 -1.66 -13.66
N SER A 66 1.18 -2.78 -13.81
CA SER A 66 1.19 -3.56 -15.07
C SER A 66 0.42 -2.87 -16.20
N ALA A 67 -0.66 -2.15 -15.87
CA ALA A 67 -1.71 -1.73 -16.79
C ALA A 67 -2.49 -2.92 -17.35
N GLU A 68 -3.09 -3.71 -16.46
CA GLU A 68 -3.89 -4.89 -16.78
C GLU A 68 -5.16 -5.00 -15.90
N VAL A 69 -6.00 -6.02 -16.15
CA VAL A 69 -7.16 -6.35 -15.32
C VAL A 69 -6.73 -7.34 -14.25
N ALA A 70 -6.76 -6.92 -12.98
CA ALA A 70 -6.45 -7.77 -11.84
C ALA A 70 -7.63 -8.66 -11.41
N ALA A 71 -8.87 -8.18 -11.56
CA ALA A 71 -10.09 -8.93 -11.27
C ALA A 71 -11.32 -8.33 -11.98
N GLY A 72 -12.42 -9.07 -12.02
CA GLY A 72 -13.69 -8.57 -12.56
C GLY A 72 -14.91 -9.25 -11.95
N VAL A 73 -15.67 -8.51 -11.12
CA VAL A 73 -16.79 -9.03 -10.33
C VAL A 73 -18.10 -8.58 -10.95
N ARG A 74 -18.99 -9.53 -11.32
CA ARG A 74 -20.34 -9.17 -11.79
C ARG A 74 -21.17 -8.69 -10.60
N VAL A 75 -21.68 -7.46 -10.72
CA VAL A 75 -22.41 -6.75 -9.66
C VAL A 75 -23.87 -6.47 -10.04
N ASP A 76 -24.19 -6.53 -11.33
CA ASP A 76 -25.55 -6.39 -11.83
C ASP A 76 -25.69 -7.05 -13.22
N ARG A 77 -26.86 -6.91 -13.85
CA ARG A 77 -27.12 -7.42 -15.20
C ARG A 77 -26.41 -6.57 -16.27
N PRO A 78 -25.96 -7.18 -17.39
CA PRO A 78 -25.56 -6.48 -18.62
C PRO A 78 -26.49 -5.33 -19.00
N GLY A 79 -25.92 -4.22 -19.49
CA GLY A 79 -26.63 -2.97 -19.81
C GLY A 79 -27.03 -2.11 -18.61
N SER A 80 -26.68 -2.48 -17.37
CA SER A 80 -27.01 -1.67 -16.18
C SER A 80 -26.19 -0.37 -16.13
N ALA A 81 -26.86 0.75 -15.85
CA ALA A 81 -26.22 2.06 -15.67
C ALA A 81 -25.40 2.12 -14.37
N LEU A 82 -24.20 1.56 -14.38
CA LEU A 82 -23.28 1.48 -13.24
C LEU A 82 -22.28 2.65 -13.21
N SER A 83 -21.96 3.12 -12.00
CA SER A 83 -20.77 3.93 -11.71
C SER A 83 -20.04 3.36 -10.49
N ALA A 84 -18.70 3.40 -10.49
CA ALA A 84 -17.89 2.92 -9.39
C ALA A 84 -17.62 4.01 -8.35
N ALA A 85 -17.54 3.61 -7.08
CA ALA A 85 -16.84 4.31 -6.01
C ALA A 85 -15.91 3.31 -5.30
N GLN A 86 -14.90 3.79 -4.57
CA GLN A 86 -13.91 2.92 -3.91
C GLN A 86 -13.41 3.60 -2.63
N GLU A 87 -13.26 2.81 -1.56
CA GLU A 87 -12.62 3.24 -0.32
C GLU A 87 -11.64 2.16 0.15
N GLY A 88 -10.38 2.57 0.38
CA GLY A 88 -9.25 1.65 0.43
C GLY A 88 -9.25 0.68 -0.76
N THR A 89 -9.26 -0.62 -0.45
CA THR A 89 -9.36 -1.73 -1.40
C THR A 89 -10.80 -2.10 -1.79
N THR A 90 -11.81 -1.63 -1.07
CA THR A 90 -13.22 -2.01 -1.28
C THR A 90 -13.86 -1.22 -2.40
N GLY A 91 -14.46 -1.91 -3.37
CA GLY A 91 -15.24 -1.32 -4.45
C GLY A 91 -16.72 -1.19 -4.10
N TYR A 92 -17.41 -0.23 -4.71
CA TYR A 92 -18.86 -0.04 -4.57
C TYR A 92 -19.46 0.27 -5.95
N ALA A 93 -20.35 -0.59 -6.41
CA ALA A 93 -21.11 -0.41 -7.64
C ALA A 93 -22.44 0.26 -7.33
N LEU A 94 -22.63 1.48 -7.84
CA LEU A 94 -23.90 2.19 -7.79
C LEU A 94 -24.63 2.01 -9.13
N ASN A 95 -25.79 1.36 -9.10
CA ASN A 95 -26.73 1.36 -10.22
C ASN A 95 -27.55 2.67 -10.20
N ARG A 96 -27.22 3.58 -11.12
CA ARG A 96 -27.87 4.88 -11.32
C ARG A 96 -29.31 4.79 -11.83
N ALA A 97 -29.74 3.68 -12.44
CA ALA A 97 -31.14 3.52 -12.86
C ALA A 97 -32.05 3.13 -11.68
N ARG A 98 -31.53 2.41 -10.68
CA ARG A 98 -32.29 1.90 -9.53
C ARG A 98 -32.06 2.64 -8.22
N GLY A 99 -30.94 3.35 -8.06
CA GLY A 99 -30.51 3.85 -6.75
C GLY A 99 -30.18 2.67 -5.82
N SER A 100 -29.46 1.67 -6.33
CA SER A 100 -29.05 0.48 -5.58
C SER A 100 -27.53 0.29 -5.62
N VAL A 101 -26.96 -0.17 -4.51
CA VAL A 101 -25.52 -0.33 -4.29
C VAL A 101 -25.18 -1.80 -4.05
N VAL A 102 -24.06 -2.25 -4.61
CA VAL A 102 -23.37 -3.50 -4.27
C VAL A 102 -21.95 -3.14 -3.82
N ARG A 103 -21.53 -3.63 -2.65
CA ARG A 103 -20.15 -3.51 -2.14
C ARG A 103 -19.36 -4.75 -2.55
N VAL A 104 -18.14 -4.60 -3.04
CA VAL A 104 -17.24 -5.70 -3.44
C VAL A 104 -16.01 -5.67 -2.55
N ASP A 105 -15.71 -6.77 -1.88
CA ASP A 105 -14.47 -6.88 -1.10
C ASP A 105 -13.24 -6.83 -2.01
N GLY A 106 -12.21 -6.10 -1.60
CA GLY A 106 -10.96 -6.06 -2.37
C GLY A 106 -10.14 -7.36 -2.26
N ALA A 107 -10.17 -8.02 -1.10
CA ALA A 107 -9.33 -9.19 -0.83
C ALA A 107 -10.00 -10.53 -1.16
N THR A 108 -11.33 -10.63 -1.00
CA THR A 108 -12.09 -11.84 -1.35
C THR A 108 -12.82 -11.75 -2.69
N LEU A 109 -12.91 -10.55 -3.29
CA LEU A 109 -13.69 -10.26 -4.51
C LEU A 109 -15.21 -10.55 -4.38
N GLU A 110 -15.70 -10.83 -3.18
CA GLU A 110 -17.10 -11.17 -2.93
C GLU A 110 -18.02 -9.94 -3.05
N PRO A 111 -19.07 -9.98 -3.89
CA PRO A 111 -20.11 -8.95 -3.92
C PRO A 111 -21.12 -9.12 -2.78
N SER A 112 -21.50 -8.02 -2.15
CA SER A 112 -22.62 -7.95 -1.21
C SER A 112 -23.95 -8.21 -1.92
N ARG A 113 -25.01 -8.45 -1.13
CA ARG A 113 -26.37 -8.28 -1.65
C ARG A 113 -26.57 -6.84 -2.12
N SER A 114 -27.34 -6.65 -3.20
CA SER A 114 -27.74 -5.32 -3.65
C SER A 114 -28.73 -4.71 -2.67
N THR A 115 -28.50 -3.47 -2.27
CA THR A 115 -29.33 -2.71 -1.31
C THR A 115 -29.68 -1.35 -1.88
N SER A 116 -30.81 -0.76 -1.48
CA SER A 116 -31.17 0.64 -1.79
C SER A 116 -31.22 1.44 -0.48
N PRO A 117 -30.11 2.10 -0.08
CA PRO A 117 -30.03 2.81 1.20
C PRO A 117 -31.07 3.92 1.36
N VAL A 118 -31.47 4.55 0.24
CA VAL A 118 -32.64 5.42 0.15
C VAL A 118 -33.55 4.86 -0.95
N ALA A 119 -34.78 4.50 -0.59
CA ALA A 119 -35.74 3.89 -1.51
C ALA A 119 -36.15 4.87 -2.62
N GLU A 120 -36.30 4.37 -3.86
CA GLU A 120 -36.77 5.13 -5.03
C GLU A 120 -35.85 6.28 -5.52
N SER A 121 -34.62 6.40 -5.03
CA SER A 121 -33.74 7.52 -5.42
C SER A 121 -33.36 7.52 -6.91
N GLY A 122 -33.11 6.37 -7.53
CA GLY A 122 -32.72 6.29 -8.93
C GLY A 122 -31.39 7.00 -9.22
N ASP A 123 -31.39 7.89 -10.21
CA ASP A 123 -30.23 8.65 -10.68
C ASP A 123 -29.76 9.71 -9.67
N ARG A 124 -30.67 10.12 -8.78
CA ARG A 124 -30.47 11.11 -7.71
C ARG A 124 -29.63 10.60 -6.54
N LEU A 125 -29.26 9.32 -6.52
CA LEU A 125 -28.45 8.77 -5.43
C LEU A 125 -26.97 9.10 -5.64
N ALA A 126 -26.40 9.91 -4.75
CA ALA A 126 -24.96 10.08 -4.58
C ALA A 126 -24.48 9.19 -3.41
N VAL A 127 -23.26 8.67 -3.50
CA VAL A 127 -22.68 7.77 -2.48
C VAL A 127 -21.28 8.19 -2.10
N PHE A 128 -20.98 8.16 -0.81
CA PHE A 128 -19.70 8.58 -0.24
C PHE A 128 -19.24 7.53 0.78
N PRO A 129 -18.46 6.52 0.37
CA PRO A 129 -17.83 5.59 1.28
C PRO A 129 -16.68 6.28 2.04
N THR A 130 -16.51 5.93 3.31
CA THR A 130 -15.40 6.39 4.17
C THR A 130 -14.87 5.20 5.00
N PRO A 131 -13.69 5.31 5.63
CA PRO A 131 -13.18 4.27 6.53
C PRO A 131 -14.11 3.90 7.70
N HIS A 132 -15.12 4.74 8.00
CA HIS A 132 -15.94 4.64 9.21
C HIS A 132 -17.45 4.64 8.92
N ALA A 133 -17.91 5.10 7.77
CA ALA A 133 -19.32 5.18 7.39
C ALA A 133 -19.51 5.03 5.87
N PHE A 134 -20.68 4.58 5.44
CA PHE A 134 -21.13 4.72 4.06
C PHE A 134 -22.32 5.68 4.02
N TYR A 135 -22.15 6.84 3.40
CA TYR A 135 -23.24 7.80 3.20
C TYR A 135 -23.90 7.59 1.84
N ALA A 136 -25.22 7.70 1.80
CA ALA A 136 -26.01 7.65 0.58
C ALA A 136 -27.06 8.78 0.62
N LEU A 137 -26.94 9.73 -0.29
CA LEU A 137 -27.72 10.96 -0.33
C LEU A 137 -28.62 10.98 -1.56
N ASP A 138 -29.93 11.11 -1.37
CA ASP A 138 -30.84 11.53 -2.44
C ASP A 138 -30.69 13.04 -2.63
N THR A 139 -30.06 13.45 -3.73
CA THR A 139 -29.68 14.85 -3.91
C THR A 139 -30.86 15.80 -4.11
N ARG A 140 -32.04 15.32 -4.55
CA ARG A 140 -33.23 16.18 -4.72
C ARG A 140 -34.19 16.16 -3.53
N ARG A 141 -34.26 15.04 -2.78
CA ARG A 141 -35.09 14.96 -1.56
C ARG A 141 -34.34 15.35 -0.30
N GLY A 142 -33.03 15.55 -0.36
CA GLY A 142 -32.18 15.85 0.78
C GLY A 142 -32.19 14.75 1.84
N LEU A 143 -32.42 13.49 1.43
CA LEU A 143 -32.51 12.35 2.34
C LEU A 143 -31.16 11.64 2.41
N LEU A 144 -30.53 11.69 3.59
CA LEU A 144 -29.26 11.05 3.88
C LEU A 144 -29.49 9.74 4.64
N ALA A 145 -29.20 8.60 4.01
CA ALA A 145 -28.98 7.35 4.72
C ALA A 145 -27.50 7.21 5.12
N SER A 146 -27.26 6.65 6.31
CA SER A 146 -25.95 6.16 6.72
C SER A 146 -26.01 4.65 6.91
N ALA A 147 -24.94 3.97 6.50
CA ALA A 147 -24.76 2.53 6.59
C ALA A 147 -23.34 2.18 7.06
N ASP A 148 -23.12 0.93 7.41
CA ASP A 148 -21.77 0.41 7.61
C ASP A 148 -21.05 0.18 6.26
N PRO A 149 -19.79 0.63 6.08
CA PRO A 149 -19.09 0.48 4.81
C PRO A 149 -18.72 -0.97 4.45
N LYS A 150 -18.70 -1.90 5.42
CA LYS A 150 -18.38 -3.31 5.15
C LYS A 150 -19.61 -4.13 4.78
N THR A 151 -20.73 -3.95 5.49
CA THR A 151 -21.95 -4.75 5.28
C THR A 151 -23.02 -4.06 4.44
N LEU A 152 -22.93 -2.73 4.25
CA LEU A 152 -24.00 -1.86 3.76
C LEU A 152 -25.31 -1.92 4.58
N GLU A 153 -25.25 -2.42 5.83
CA GLU A 153 -26.39 -2.40 6.73
C GLU A 153 -26.69 -0.98 7.21
N SER A 154 -27.95 -0.58 7.13
CA SER A 154 -28.42 0.74 7.55
C SER A 154 -28.19 0.95 9.05
N ARG A 155 -27.56 2.08 9.40
CA ARG A 155 -27.32 2.51 10.80
C ARG A 155 -28.49 3.30 11.39
N GLY A 156 -29.56 3.52 10.62
CA GLY A 156 -30.73 4.28 11.05
C GLY A 156 -31.63 4.67 9.88
N LYS A 157 -32.85 5.14 10.19
CA LYS A 157 -33.77 5.66 9.17
C LYS A 157 -33.13 6.85 8.41
N PRO A 158 -33.37 7.01 7.10
CA PRO A 158 -32.86 8.16 6.35
C PRO A 158 -33.23 9.49 7.01
N TYR A 159 -32.21 10.34 7.18
CA TYR A 159 -32.28 11.61 7.88
C TYR A 159 -32.50 12.76 6.88
N PRO A 160 -33.48 13.65 7.09
CA PRO A 160 -33.70 14.79 6.21
C PRO A 160 -32.67 15.91 6.51
N LEU A 161 -31.75 16.14 5.58
CA LEU A 161 -30.88 17.33 5.58
C LEU A 161 -31.66 18.60 5.21
N ALA A 162 -32.83 18.45 4.57
CA ALA A 162 -33.65 19.53 4.03
C ALA A 162 -32.84 20.42 3.06
N VAL A 163 -32.31 19.79 2.01
CA VAL A 163 -31.56 20.44 0.92
C VAL A 163 -31.93 19.84 -0.43
N GLU A 164 -31.86 20.64 -1.49
CA GLU A 164 -31.76 20.18 -2.88
C GLU A 164 -30.36 20.54 -3.43
N ALA A 165 -29.58 19.52 -3.78
CA ALA A 165 -28.16 19.64 -4.11
C ALA A 165 -27.88 19.25 -5.57
N ALA A 166 -26.91 19.94 -6.18
CA ALA A 166 -26.35 19.55 -7.47
C ALA A 166 -25.72 18.14 -7.42
N PRO A 167 -25.57 17.42 -8.55
CA PRO A 167 -24.94 16.09 -8.59
C PRO A 167 -23.49 16.05 -8.07
N ASP A 168 -22.81 17.20 -8.11
CA ASP A 168 -21.47 17.48 -7.58
C ASP A 168 -21.49 18.41 -6.34
N GLY A 169 -22.67 18.65 -5.75
CA GLY A 169 -22.90 19.57 -4.64
C GLY A 169 -22.58 19.02 -3.24
N ALA A 170 -21.95 17.85 -3.13
CA ALA A 170 -21.64 17.21 -1.84
C ALA A 170 -20.25 16.53 -1.83
N VAL A 171 -19.56 16.60 -0.70
CA VAL A 171 -18.19 16.11 -0.48
C VAL A 171 -18.00 15.59 0.95
N VAL A 172 -16.95 14.80 1.21
CA VAL A 172 -16.59 14.34 2.56
C VAL A 172 -15.18 14.82 2.94
N ASP A 173 -15.03 15.36 4.15
CA ASP A 173 -13.75 15.85 4.67
C ASP A 173 -12.88 14.73 5.32
N ALA A 174 -11.67 15.07 5.74
CA ALA A 174 -10.72 14.09 6.31
C ALA A 174 -11.21 13.42 7.60
N GLU A 175 -12.09 14.09 8.35
CA GLU A 175 -12.72 13.57 9.56
C GLU A 175 -14.00 12.74 9.27
N GLY A 176 -14.39 12.59 8.00
CA GLY A 176 -15.51 11.76 7.58
C GLY A 176 -16.88 12.44 7.71
N ARG A 177 -16.93 13.77 7.78
CA ARG A 177 -18.18 14.55 7.78
C ARG A 177 -18.67 14.80 6.37
N LEU A 178 -19.96 14.60 6.12
CA LEU A 178 -20.57 14.91 4.82
C LEU A 178 -20.97 16.38 4.77
N TRP A 179 -20.42 17.12 3.82
CA TRP A 179 -20.79 18.50 3.49
C TRP A 179 -21.67 18.51 2.25
N VAL A 180 -22.74 19.29 2.27
CA VAL A 180 -23.71 19.44 1.17
C VAL A 180 -24.04 20.93 1.01
N LEU A 181 -23.97 21.40 -0.23
CA LEU A 181 -24.43 22.74 -0.61
C LEU A 181 -25.82 22.62 -1.23
N ASP A 182 -26.76 23.41 -0.70
CA ASP A 182 -28.08 23.57 -1.30
C ASP A 182 -28.02 24.52 -2.49
N ASP A 183 -28.45 24.05 -3.66
CA ASP A 183 -28.32 24.73 -4.94
C ASP A 183 -29.40 25.80 -5.15
N HIS A 184 -30.51 25.75 -4.39
CA HIS A 184 -31.66 26.65 -4.51
C HIS A 184 -31.54 27.87 -3.57
N THR A 185 -31.06 27.65 -2.35
CA THR A 185 -30.93 28.65 -1.27
C THR A 185 -29.49 29.17 -1.13
N GLY A 186 -28.49 28.38 -1.55
CA GLY A 186 -27.08 28.67 -1.29
C GLY A 186 -26.66 28.37 0.16
N ASP A 187 -27.50 27.66 0.93
CA ASP A 187 -27.18 27.24 2.30
C ASP A 187 -26.16 26.11 2.32
N LEU A 188 -25.23 26.15 3.27
CA LEU A 188 -24.26 25.07 3.50
C LEU A 188 -24.72 24.22 4.67
N VAL A 189 -24.83 22.92 4.48
CA VAL A 189 -25.24 21.94 5.48
C VAL A 189 -24.14 20.91 5.66
N TRP A 190 -23.88 20.46 6.88
CA TRP A 190 -22.98 19.32 7.10
C TRP A 190 -23.46 18.39 8.20
N PHE A 191 -23.04 17.13 8.11
CA PHE A 191 -23.44 16.06 9.02
C PHE A 191 -22.20 15.32 9.55
N ASP A 192 -22.08 15.25 10.88
CA ASP A 192 -20.91 14.70 11.58
C ASP A 192 -21.04 13.23 12.00
N GLY A 193 -22.08 12.55 11.52
CA GLY A 193 -22.44 11.19 11.94
C GLY A 193 -23.54 11.15 13.01
N GLN A 194 -23.78 12.25 13.73
CA GLN A 194 -24.84 12.36 14.75
C GLN A 194 -25.73 13.59 14.60
N SER A 195 -25.15 14.74 14.25
CA SER A 195 -25.80 16.06 14.21
C SER A 195 -25.75 16.68 12.82
N ARG A 196 -26.85 17.34 12.44
CA ARG A 196 -26.92 18.24 11.28
C ARG A 196 -26.61 19.66 11.72
N HIS A 197 -25.62 20.27 11.07
CA HIS A 197 -25.25 21.67 11.21
C HIS A 197 -25.59 22.43 9.92
N SER A 198 -25.77 23.74 9.98
CA SER A 198 -26.02 24.54 8.76
C SER A 198 -25.67 26.03 8.91
N ARG A 199 -25.20 26.63 7.82
CA ARG A 199 -24.90 28.05 7.66
C ARG A 199 -25.74 28.63 6.51
N ALA A 200 -26.70 29.50 6.84
CA ALA A 200 -27.58 30.09 5.86
C ALA A 200 -26.88 31.11 4.94
N GLY A 201 -27.32 31.23 3.68
CA GLY A 201 -26.79 32.17 2.69
C GLY A 201 -25.28 31.98 2.40
N ALA A 202 -24.77 30.76 2.59
CA ALA A 202 -23.35 30.46 2.58
C ALA A 202 -22.68 30.78 1.24
N ALA A 203 -23.38 30.62 0.13
CA ALA A 203 -22.89 30.76 -1.26
C ALA A 203 -23.93 31.43 -2.18
N THR A 204 -23.59 31.63 -3.46
CA THR A 204 -24.55 31.98 -4.52
C THR A 204 -25.27 30.71 -5.02
N PRO A 205 -26.61 30.67 -5.01
CA PRO A 205 -27.41 29.55 -5.57
C PRO A 205 -27.06 29.22 -7.02
N GLY A 206 -27.20 27.94 -7.42
CA GLY A 206 -26.95 27.40 -8.78
C GLY A 206 -25.50 27.37 -9.25
N GLN A 207 -24.69 28.34 -8.79
CA GLN A 207 -23.38 28.65 -9.37
C GLN A 207 -22.20 28.08 -8.56
N SER A 208 -22.40 27.87 -7.27
CA SER A 208 -21.31 27.56 -6.33
C SER A 208 -21.04 26.06 -6.23
N ARG A 209 -19.84 25.66 -5.78
CA ARG A 209 -19.39 24.27 -5.69
C ARG A 209 -18.56 23.99 -4.44
N LEU A 210 -18.58 22.73 -3.97
CA LEU A 210 -17.75 22.26 -2.88
C LEU A 210 -16.58 21.42 -3.38
N ALA A 211 -15.47 21.48 -2.65
CA ALA A 211 -14.29 20.62 -2.81
C ALA A 211 -13.61 20.42 -1.45
N VAL A 212 -12.65 19.50 -1.37
CA VAL A 212 -11.85 19.24 -0.16
C VAL A 212 -10.37 19.34 -0.51
N ALA A 213 -9.62 20.21 0.17
CA ALA A 213 -8.23 20.55 -0.15
C ALA A 213 -7.36 20.49 1.11
N ALA A 214 -6.34 19.61 1.11
CA ALA A 214 -5.63 19.13 2.30
C ALA A 214 -6.59 18.79 3.45
N GLY A 215 -7.50 17.86 3.18
CA GLY A 215 -8.48 17.33 4.14
C GLY A 215 -9.64 18.26 4.51
N ARG A 216 -9.59 19.54 4.13
CA ARG A 216 -10.53 20.56 4.61
C ARG A 216 -11.55 21.02 3.55
N PRO A 217 -12.82 21.28 3.92
CA PRO A 217 -13.84 21.79 3.02
C PRO A 217 -13.53 23.19 2.49
N VAL A 218 -13.77 23.37 1.20
CA VAL A 218 -13.60 24.63 0.47
C VAL A 218 -14.85 24.90 -0.37
N LEU A 219 -15.37 26.12 -0.29
CA LEU A 219 -16.47 26.61 -1.10
C LEU A 219 -15.93 27.49 -2.24
N LEU A 220 -16.24 27.14 -3.48
CA LEU A 220 -16.01 27.97 -4.67
C LEU A 220 -17.32 28.66 -5.07
N ASP A 221 -17.30 29.99 -5.21
CA ASP A 221 -18.47 30.82 -5.52
C ASP A 221 -18.14 31.76 -6.71
N PRO A 222 -18.46 31.35 -7.96
CA PRO A 222 -18.24 32.17 -9.15
C PRO A 222 -19.09 33.45 -9.18
N GLY A 223 -20.25 33.46 -8.49
CA GLY A 223 -21.14 34.62 -8.38
C GLY A 223 -20.53 35.74 -7.53
N ARG A 224 -19.91 35.37 -6.40
CA ARG A 224 -19.15 36.28 -5.52
C ARG A 224 -17.71 36.49 -5.96
N ARG A 225 -17.23 35.72 -6.96
CA ARG A 225 -15.82 35.68 -7.41
C ARG A 225 -14.83 35.33 -6.30
N THR A 226 -15.20 34.37 -5.45
CA THR A 226 -14.39 33.97 -4.30
C THR A 226 -14.28 32.45 -4.15
N MET A 227 -13.17 31.99 -3.61
CA MET A 227 -13.08 30.70 -2.93
C MET A 227 -12.82 30.91 -1.44
N ALA A 228 -13.47 30.14 -0.58
CA ALA A 228 -13.44 30.26 0.87
C ALA A 228 -13.03 28.94 1.53
N LEU A 229 -11.93 28.97 2.31
CA LEU A 229 -11.52 27.86 3.18
C LEU A 229 -12.38 27.90 4.44
N LEU A 230 -12.97 26.75 4.81
CA LEU A 230 -13.94 26.66 5.89
C LEU A 230 -13.38 25.94 7.11
N ASP A 231 -13.62 26.49 8.30
CA ASP A 231 -13.41 25.79 9.57
C ASP A 231 -14.30 24.54 9.61
N PRO A 232 -13.75 23.33 9.79
CA PRO A 232 -14.54 22.10 9.66
C PRO A 232 -15.49 21.82 10.84
N ALA A 233 -15.31 22.47 11.99
CA ALA A 233 -16.15 22.25 13.16
C ALA A 233 -17.39 23.16 13.19
N THR A 234 -17.23 24.40 12.70
CA THR A 234 -18.22 25.49 12.80
C THR A 234 -18.77 25.94 11.45
N GLY A 235 -18.15 25.52 10.34
CA GLY A 235 -18.46 26.02 9.00
C GLY A 235 -18.13 27.51 8.81
N ALA A 236 -17.36 28.12 9.71
CA ALA A 236 -16.93 29.51 9.57
C ALA A 236 -15.96 29.71 8.38
N VAL A 237 -15.88 30.92 7.83
CA VAL A 237 -14.87 31.25 6.81
C VAL A 237 -13.58 31.67 7.49
N GLU A 238 -12.49 30.94 7.26
CA GLU A 238 -11.15 31.33 7.76
C GLU A 238 -10.39 32.22 6.79
N ARG A 239 -10.49 31.94 5.49
CA ARG A 239 -9.73 32.63 4.45
C ARG A 239 -10.52 32.70 3.16
N VAL A 240 -10.48 33.87 2.52
CA VAL A 240 -11.06 34.11 1.21
C VAL A 240 -9.94 34.42 0.22
N VAL A 241 -10.03 33.88 -0.99
CA VAL A 241 -9.19 34.23 -2.14
C VAL A 241 -10.11 34.63 -3.29
N ALA A 242 -9.77 35.73 -3.98
CA ALA A 242 -10.50 36.14 -5.18
C ALA A 242 -10.16 35.23 -6.36
N VAL A 243 -11.17 34.84 -7.13
CA VAL A 243 -11.02 34.01 -8.33
C VAL A 243 -11.54 34.76 -9.56
N ASP A 244 -10.78 34.74 -10.66
CA ASP A 244 -11.17 35.42 -11.91
C ASP A 244 -12.12 34.54 -12.72
N LEU A 245 -13.36 34.45 -12.22
CA LEU A 245 -14.48 33.72 -12.82
C LEU A 245 -15.65 34.66 -13.10
N ARG A 246 -16.60 34.21 -13.93
CA ARG A 246 -17.85 34.90 -14.23
C ARG A 246 -19.01 34.09 -13.64
N ALA A 247 -20.06 34.79 -13.21
CA ALA A 247 -21.26 34.18 -12.64
C ALA A 247 -22.04 33.24 -13.59
N GLY A 248 -21.67 33.16 -14.86
CA GLY A 248 -22.22 32.22 -15.86
C GLY A 248 -21.23 31.17 -16.37
N ASP A 249 -20.01 31.10 -15.82
CA ASP A 249 -19.02 30.11 -16.23
C ASP A 249 -19.38 28.73 -15.66
N THR A 250 -19.37 27.69 -16.50
CA THR A 250 -19.61 26.31 -16.03
C THR A 250 -18.31 25.71 -15.53
N VAL A 251 -18.18 25.57 -14.21
CA VAL A 251 -16.94 25.08 -13.57
C VAL A 251 -17.05 23.65 -13.08
N ALA A 252 -15.94 22.92 -13.18
CA ALA A 252 -15.69 21.68 -12.45
C ALA A 252 -14.46 21.89 -11.56
N VAL A 253 -14.51 21.41 -10.32
CA VAL A 253 -13.52 21.74 -9.28
C VAL A 253 -13.01 20.48 -8.58
N THR A 254 -11.71 20.46 -8.29
CA THR A 254 -11.04 19.45 -7.46
C THR A 254 -10.15 20.15 -6.44
N GLY A 255 -10.07 19.64 -5.21
CA GLY A 255 -9.11 20.13 -4.22
C GLY A 255 -7.85 19.27 -4.17
N SER A 256 -6.69 19.89 -3.98
CA SER A 256 -5.41 19.19 -3.89
C SER A 256 -5.30 18.38 -2.60
N ALA A 257 -4.96 17.09 -2.67
CA ALA A 257 -4.92 16.22 -1.49
C ALA A 257 -3.89 16.65 -0.44
N GLY A 258 -2.76 17.23 -0.85
CA GLY A 258 -1.66 17.68 0.02
C GLY A 258 -1.52 19.20 0.18
N GLN A 259 -2.41 20.02 -0.39
CA GLN A 259 -2.31 21.49 -0.33
C GLN A 259 -3.70 22.13 -0.17
N HIS A 260 -3.80 23.26 0.53
CA HIS A 260 -4.99 24.12 0.49
C HIS A 260 -5.07 24.87 -0.86
N ARG A 261 -5.35 24.12 -1.93
CA ARG A 261 -5.40 24.56 -3.33
C ARG A 261 -6.61 23.95 -4.03
N LEU A 262 -7.24 24.72 -4.91
CA LEU A 262 -8.23 24.26 -5.87
C LEU A 262 -7.65 24.21 -7.28
N LEU A 263 -8.03 23.19 -8.02
CA LEU A 263 -7.88 23.08 -9.46
C LEU A 263 -9.26 23.28 -10.09
N ILE A 264 -9.39 24.24 -11.00
CA ILE A 264 -10.67 24.71 -11.54
C ILE A 264 -10.63 24.61 -13.07
N SER A 265 -11.46 23.73 -13.62
CA SER A 265 -11.72 23.59 -15.05
C SER A 265 -12.92 24.46 -15.43
N VAL A 266 -12.79 25.28 -16.49
CA VAL A 266 -13.82 26.27 -16.88
C VAL A 266 -14.30 26.04 -18.32
N SER A 267 -15.60 25.74 -18.45
CA SER A 267 -16.30 25.49 -19.71
C SER A 267 -17.30 26.62 -20.02
N PRO A 268 -17.59 26.92 -21.30
CA PRO A 268 -17.04 26.31 -22.50
C PRO A 268 -15.67 26.86 -22.94
N GLY A 269 -15.14 27.87 -22.24
CA GLY A 269 -13.97 28.65 -22.64
C GLY A 269 -12.61 27.93 -22.62
N GLY A 270 -12.57 26.65 -22.23
CA GLY A 270 -11.35 25.84 -22.30
C GLY A 270 -10.23 26.31 -21.37
N LEU A 271 -10.56 26.93 -20.22
CA LEU A 271 -9.58 27.48 -19.30
C LEU A 271 -9.37 26.58 -18.07
N PHE A 272 -8.16 26.63 -17.53
CA PHE A 272 -7.79 25.99 -16.27
C PHE A 272 -7.11 26.98 -15.31
N LEU A 273 -7.51 26.97 -14.05
CA LEU A 273 -6.92 27.80 -12.99
C LEU A 273 -6.45 26.91 -11.83
N SER A 274 -5.32 27.26 -11.24
CA SER A 274 -4.80 26.71 -9.99
C SER A 274 -4.81 27.83 -8.94
N CYS A 275 -5.61 27.69 -7.88
CA CYS A 275 -5.82 28.76 -6.90
C CYS A 275 -5.47 28.26 -5.50
N ALA A 276 -4.49 28.89 -4.84
CA ALA A 276 -3.95 28.42 -3.56
C ALA A 276 -4.16 29.43 -2.43
N PHE A 277 -4.63 28.93 -1.28
CA PHE A 277 -4.81 29.73 -0.07
C PHE A 277 -3.49 30.22 0.53
N GLY A 278 -2.37 29.55 0.22
CA GLY A 278 -1.02 29.95 0.64
C GLY A 278 -0.49 31.20 -0.09
N SER A 279 -0.71 31.30 -1.40
CA SER A 279 -0.32 32.47 -2.22
C SER A 279 -1.35 33.59 -2.21
N GLY A 280 -2.53 33.38 -1.59
CA GLY A 280 -3.64 34.33 -1.57
C GLY A 280 -4.23 34.65 -2.95
N SER A 281 -3.94 33.82 -3.97
CA SER A 281 -4.13 34.17 -5.39
C SER A 281 -4.23 32.94 -6.30
N CYS A 282 -4.85 33.14 -7.47
CA CYS A 282 -4.85 32.18 -8.58
C CYS A 282 -3.64 32.36 -9.50
N THR A 283 -3.21 31.28 -10.15
CA THR A 283 -2.39 31.34 -11.35
C THR A 283 -3.12 32.10 -12.47
N LYS A 284 -2.37 32.60 -13.45
CA LYS A 284 -2.98 33.06 -14.71
C LYS A 284 -3.77 31.90 -15.35
N PRO A 285 -4.95 32.12 -15.94
CA PRO A 285 -5.70 31.07 -16.63
C PRO A 285 -4.88 30.45 -17.77
N VAL A 286 -4.85 29.11 -17.80
CA VAL A 286 -4.16 28.31 -18.81
C VAL A 286 -5.17 27.90 -19.87
N SER A 287 -4.91 28.18 -21.16
CA SER A 287 -5.75 27.65 -22.25
C SER A 287 -5.45 26.17 -22.52
N LEU A 288 -6.49 25.36 -22.46
CA LEU A 288 -6.47 23.93 -22.80
C LEU A 288 -6.78 23.68 -24.28
N GLY A 289 -7.27 24.67 -25.04
CA GLY A 289 -7.58 24.55 -26.46
C GLY A 289 -8.24 25.79 -27.04
N ASP A 290 -8.29 25.86 -28.38
CA ASP A 290 -8.77 27.03 -29.14
C ASP A 290 -10.25 26.90 -29.57
N GLY A 291 -10.98 25.92 -29.01
CA GLY A 291 -12.36 25.59 -29.35
C GLY A 291 -13.21 25.24 -28.13
N PRO A 292 -14.55 25.15 -28.28
CA PRO A 292 -15.48 24.94 -27.18
C PRO A 292 -15.23 23.60 -26.49
N SER A 293 -14.79 23.66 -25.23
CA SER A 293 -14.46 22.48 -24.42
C SER A 293 -15.62 22.09 -23.50
N THR A 294 -15.75 20.81 -23.17
CA THR A 294 -16.65 20.32 -22.12
C THR A 294 -15.82 19.62 -21.05
N LEU A 295 -15.21 20.43 -20.18
CA LEU A 295 -14.22 19.97 -19.22
C LEU A 295 -14.87 19.27 -18.01
N GLY A 296 -14.17 18.30 -17.43
CA GLY A 296 -14.51 17.67 -16.16
C GLY A 296 -13.62 18.09 -14.99
N GLN A 297 -13.84 17.44 -13.85
CA GLN A 297 -12.96 17.53 -12.68
C GLN A 297 -11.55 17.06 -13.05
N ALA A 298 -10.54 17.82 -12.63
CA ALA A 298 -9.14 17.46 -12.85
C ALA A 298 -8.67 16.44 -11.80
N VAL A 299 -7.69 15.62 -12.13
CA VAL A 299 -6.98 14.75 -11.15
C VAL A 299 -5.53 15.20 -10.99
N GLU A 300 -4.98 15.07 -9.78
CA GLU A 300 -3.66 15.57 -9.42
C GLU A 300 -2.69 14.42 -9.10
N VAL A 301 -1.51 14.42 -9.73
CA VAL A 301 -0.39 13.54 -9.39
C VAL A 301 0.89 14.36 -9.35
N GLY A 302 1.53 14.43 -8.17
CA GLY A 302 2.74 15.20 -7.95
C GLY A 302 2.56 16.66 -8.36
N ASN A 303 3.22 17.08 -9.44
CA ASN A 303 3.14 18.44 -9.98
C ASN A 303 2.38 18.51 -11.33
N ARG A 304 1.45 17.58 -11.57
CA ARG A 304 0.64 17.49 -12.78
C ARG A 304 -0.84 17.49 -12.42
N ALA A 305 -1.62 18.29 -13.14
CA ALA A 305 -3.07 18.16 -13.19
C ALA A 305 -3.46 17.58 -14.56
N VAL A 306 -4.30 16.54 -14.58
CA VAL A 306 -4.86 15.97 -15.80
C VAL A 306 -6.33 16.38 -15.88
N VAL A 307 -6.68 17.16 -16.90
CA VAL A 307 -8.02 17.73 -17.10
C VAL A 307 -8.71 16.99 -18.24
N PRO A 308 -9.84 16.31 -18.03
CA PRO A 308 -10.58 15.64 -19.10
C PRO A 308 -11.41 16.64 -19.90
N ASP A 309 -11.43 16.46 -21.23
CA ASP A 309 -12.34 17.16 -22.13
C ASP A 309 -13.23 16.14 -22.86
N TYR A 310 -14.51 16.14 -22.47
CA TYR A 310 -15.51 15.23 -23.01
C TYR A 310 -15.95 15.61 -24.44
N ALA A 311 -15.63 16.83 -24.90
CA ALA A 311 -15.92 17.27 -26.26
C ALA A 311 -14.95 16.65 -27.29
N THR A 312 -13.69 16.46 -26.94
CA THR A 312 -12.67 15.84 -27.82
C THR A 312 -12.41 14.36 -27.57
N GLY A 313 -12.77 13.85 -26.38
CA GLY A 313 -12.40 12.49 -25.95
C GLY A 313 -10.94 12.38 -25.51
N GLY A 314 -10.34 13.48 -25.03
CA GLY A 314 -8.94 13.54 -24.60
C GLY A 314 -8.77 14.14 -23.20
N VAL A 315 -7.52 14.26 -22.79
CA VAL A 315 -7.14 15.04 -21.60
C VAL A 315 -6.09 16.09 -21.97
N SER A 316 -6.06 17.21 -21.25
CA SER A 316 -4.92 18.12 -21.20
C SER A 316 -4.16 17.94 -19.90
N ILE A 317 -2.86 17.70 -19.98
CA ILE A 317 -1.97 17.60 -18.82
C ILE A 317 -1.30 18.95 -18.59
N VAL A 318 -1.48 19.54 -17.41
CA VAL A 318 -0.95 20.85 -17.02
C VAL A 318 0.16 20.68 -15.97
N ASP A 319 1.30 21.32 -16.18
CA ASP A 319 2.35 21.51 -15.18
C ASP A 319 1.95 22.64 -14.21
N LEU A 320 1.82 22.30 -12.93
CA LEU A 320 1.23 23.19 -11.92
C LEU A 320 2.20 24.27 -11.41
N THR A 321 3.51 24.15 -11.65
CA THR A 321 4.49 25.20 -11.32
C THR A 321 4.59 26.24 -12.44
N THR A 322 4.67 25.80 -13.69
CA THR A 322 4.86 26.66 -14.85
C THR A 322 3.55 27.19 -15.44
N SER A 323 2.40 26.64 -15.03
CA SER A 323 1.07 26.96 -15.55
C SER A 323 0.98 26.77 -17.07
N ARG A 324 1.42 25.61 -17.57
CA ARG A 324 1.46 25.27 -19.00
C ARG A 324 0.93 23.86 -19.27
N VAL A 325 0.23 23.70 -20.40
CA VAL A 325 -0.08 22.37 -20.93
C VAL A 325 1.23 21.73 -21.42
N VAL A 326 1.53 20.53 -20.93
CA VAL A 326 2.72 19.74 -21.32
C VAL A 326 2.40 18.59 -22.28
N ALA A 327 1.18 18.07 -22.25
CA ALA A 327 0.70 17.04 -23.17
C ALA A 327 -0.81 17.15 -23.38
N ARG A 328 -1.30 16.69 -24.53
CA ARG A 328 -2.74 16.55 -24.85
C ARG A 328 -3.06 15.16 -25.43
N PRO A 329 -2.88 14.05 -24.69
CA PRO A 329 -3.17 12.72 -25.23
C PRO A 329 -4.67 12.54 -25.48
N ARG A 330 -4.99 12.02 -26.66
CA ARG A 330 -6.33 11.59 -27.03
C ARG A 330 -6.56 10.19 -26.47
N LEU A 331 -7.65 10.01 -25.74
CA LEU A 331 -8.01 8.71 -25.15
C LEU A 331 -9.04 7.98 -26.03
N PHE A 332 -9.92 8.72 -26.69
CA PHE A 332 -11.00 8.21 -27.54
C PHE A 332 -11.13 9.03 -28.83
N ASP A 333 -11.44 8.38 -29.94
CA ASP A 333 -11.63 9.05 -31.22
C ASP A 333 -12.99 9.76 -31.41
N ARG A 334 -13.85 9.70 -30.38
CA ARG A 334 -15.19 10.31 -30.32
C ARG A 334 -15.38 11.17 -29.06
N PRO A 335 -16.28 12.17 -29.08
CA PRO A 335 -16.78 12.78 -27.86
C PRO A 335 -17.40 11.71 -26.95
N VAL A 336 -17.03 11.71 -25.67
CA VAL A 336 -17.49 10.72 -24.68
C VAL A 336 -17.27 11.26 -23.26
N ARG A 337 -18.19 10.96 -22.34
CA ARG A 337 -17.95 11.12 -20.90
C ARG A 337 -17.32 9.84 -20.37
N PHE A 338 -16.15 9.96 -19.77
CA PHE A 338 -15.34 8.89 -19.23
C PHE A 338 -14.96 9.22 -17.78
N ASP A 339 -14.78 8.20 -16.94
CA ASP A 339 -14.24 8.41 -15.59
C ASP A 339 -12.74 8.73 -15.70
N LEU A 340 -12.26 9.68 -14.90
CA LEU A 340 -10.84 9.96 -14.70
C LEU A 340 -10.59 10.01 -13.19
N LEU A 341 -9.68 9.17 -12.70
CA LEU A 341 -9.42 9.00 -11.27
C LEU A 341 -7.95 8.71 -10.97
N THR A 342 -7.54 8.87 -9.71
CA THR A 342 -6.17 8.59 -9.26
C THR A 342 -6.14 7.68 -8.03
N ARG A 343 -5.21 6.72 -8.02
CA ARG A 343 -4.85 5.90 -6.85
C ARG A 343 -3.34 5.77 -6.78
N ASP A 344 -2.77 6.06 -5.61
CA ASP A 344 -1.35 5.87 -5.26
C ASP A 344 -0.34 6.41 -6.31
N GLY A 345 -0.67 7.54 -6.95
CA GLY A 345 0.16 8.19 -7.96
C GLY A 345 -0.07 7.73 -9.40
N VAL A 346 -0.94 6.75 -9.65
CA VAL A 346 -1.36 6.34 -11.00
C VAL A 346 -2.66 7.03 -11.39
N ILE A 347 -2.75 7.51 -12.64
CA ILE A 347 -3.96 8.08 -13.25
C ILE A 347 -4.63 6.99 -14.10
N PHE A 348 -5.91 6.72 -13.84
CA PHE A 348 -6.73 5.79 -14.59
C PHE A 348 -7.80 6.54 -15.39
N TYR A 349 -8.14 6.02 -16.56
CA TYR A 349 -9.32 6.42 -17.32
C TYR A 349 -10.20 5.21 -17.65
N ASN A 350 -11.51 5.43 -17.74
CA ASN A 350 -12.49 4.37 -18.02
C ASN A 350 -13.65 4.92 -18.85
N ASP A 351 -14.01 4.28 -19.97
CA ASP A 351 -15.34 4.44 -20.55
C ASP A 351 -16.27 3.38 -19.92
N PRO A 352 -17.27 3.77 -19.09
CA PRO A 352 -18.20 2.82 -18.52
C PRO A 352 -18.98 2.06 -19.61
N GLY A 353 -19.25 2.71 -20.74
CA GLY A 353 -20.06 2.21 -21.86
C GLY A 353 -19.33 1.33 -22.88
N SER A 354 -18.06 0.97 -22.64
CA SER A 354 -17.33 0.03 -23.50
C SER A 354 -16.25 -0.73 -22.74
N ALA A 355 -15.54 -1.62 -23.43
CA ALA A 355 -14.41 -2.37 -22.88
C ALA A 355 -13.15 -1.50 -22.63
N GLN A 356 -13.14 -0.25 -23.07
CA GLN A 356 -11.93 0.58 -23.09
C GLN A 356 -11.70 1.32 -21.77
N ALA A 357 -10.56 1.03 -21.16
CA ALA A 357 -9.99 1.77 -20.04
C ALA A 357 -8.48 1.96 -20.28
N GLY A 358 -7.74 2.38 -19.25
CA GLY A 358 -6.28 2.38 -19.26
C GLY A 358 -5.69 3.28 -18.18
N VAL A 359 -4.38 3.48 -18.26
CA VAL A 359 -3.64 4.40 -17.40
C VAL A 359 -2.85 5.43 -18.20
N ILE A 360 -2.65 6.59 -17.60
CA ILE A 360 -1.96 7.74 -18.18
C ILE A 360 -0.76 8.03 -17.27
N ASP A 361 0.45 8.13 -17.84
CA ASP A 361 1.60 8.56 -17.05
C ASP A 361 1.71 10.09 -16.96
N PRO A 362 2.41 10.66 -15.96
CA PRO A 362 2.54 12.11 -15.79
C PRO A 362 3.24 12.85 -16.96
N GLY A 363 3.79 12.14 -17.93
CA GLY A 363 4.33 12.67 -19.19
C GLY A 363 3.31 12.69 -20.34
N GLY A 364 2.18 11.99 -20.20
CA GLY A 364 1.10 11.93 -21.19
C GLY A 364 1.17 10.76 -22.16
N ARG A 365 1.99 9.74 -21.90
CA ARG A 365 1.88 8.45 -22.60
C ARG A 365 0.73 7.65 -21.98
N VAL A 366 -0.03 6.97 -22.83
CA VAL A 366 -1.23 6.21 -22.47
C VAL A 366 -0.94 4.72 -22.63
N ARG A 367 -1.33 3.91 -21.63
CA ARG A 367 -1.34 2.44 -21.69
C ARG A 367 -2.79 1.96 -21.65
N PRO A 368 -3.40 1.56 -22.78
CA PRO A 368 -4.80 1.15 -22.83
C PRO A 368 -5.02 -0.25 -22.24
N ILE A 369 -6.14 -0.42 -21.55
CA ILE A 369 -6.59 -1.68 -20.97
C ILE A 369 -7.92 -2.10 -21.60
N VAL A 370 -8.03 -3.37 -21.96
CA VAL A 370 -9.28 -4.00 -22.44
C VAL A 370 -9.92 -4.75 -21.27
N LYS A 371 -10.96 -4.16 -20.67
CA LYS A 371 -11.62 -4.66 -19.45
C LYS A 371 -12.29 -6.03 -19.62
N TYR A 372 -12.78 -6.32 -20.82
CA TYR A 372 -13.46 -7.57 -21.22
C TYR A 372 -13.40 -7.69 -22.75
N ARG A 373 -13.57 -8.91 -23.28
CA ARG A 373 -13.66 -9.17 -24.73
C ARG A 373 -15.09 -9.54 -25.09
N SER A 374 -15.70 -8.81 -26.02
CA SER A 374 -17.07 -9.12 -26.47
C SER A 374 -17.12 -10.50 -27.14
N GLY A 375 -18.00 -11.37 -26.64
CA GLY A 375 -18.16 -12.75 -27.12
C GLY A 375 -17.30 -13.81 -26.42
N GLN A 376 -16.46 -13.46 -25.44
CA GLN A 376 -15.78 -14.43 -24.56
C GLN A 376 -16.02 -14.07 -23.09
N HIS A 377 -16.30 -15.07 -22.26
CA HIS A 377 -16.32 -14.89 -20.80
C HIS A 377 -14.89 -14.60 -20.31
N SER A 378 -14.75 -13.75 -19.30
CA SER A 378 -13.47 -13.61 -18.59
C SER A 378 -13.09 -14.93 -17.91
N PRO A 379 -11.79 -15.24 -17.75
CA PRO A 379 -11.37 -16.40 -16.96
C PRO A 379 -11.88 -16.27 -15.51
N GLY A 380 -12.50 -17.32 -14.99
CA GLY A 380 -13.01 -17.36 -13.62
C GLY A 380 -14.48 -16.94 -13.47
N GLU A 381 -15.41 -17.76 -13.95
CA GLU A 381 -16.83 -17.65 -13.60
C GLU A 381 -17.45 -19.05 -13.38
N ALA A 382 -17.76 -19.38 -12.13
CA ALA A 382 -18.52 -20.57 -11.74
C ALA A 382 -19.96 -20.14 -11.36
N PRO A 383 -21.03 -20.67 -12.00
CA PRO A 383 -22.38 -20.17 -11.82
C PRO A 383 -23.18 -20.91 -10.73
N THR A 384 -23.95 -20.16 -9.92
CA THR A 384 -25.03 -20.69 -9.07
C THR A 384 -26.21 -19.72 -9.00
N GLU A 385 -27.43 -20.23 -9.17
CA GLU A 385 -28.70 -19.56 -8.81
C GLU A 385 -29.67 -20.59 -8.17
N VAL A 386 -30.86 -20.17 -7.72
CA VAL A 386 -31.51 -20.73 -6.50
C VAL A 386 -32.69 -21.70 -6.74
N VAL A 387 -32.89 -22.62 -5.77
CA VAL A 387 -33.89 -23.72 -5.67
C VAL A 387 -35.35 -23.25 -5.44
N PRO A 388 -36.40 -24.11 -5.57
CA PRO A 388 -36.97 -24.74 -4.35
C PRO A 388 -37.75 -26.11 -4.48
N GLY A 389 -37.36 -27.13 -3.69
CA GLY A 389 -38.18 -28.21 -3.05
C GLY A 389 -38.96 -29.25 -3.90
N PRO A 390 -39.64 -30.27 -3.29
CA PRO A 390 -39.60 -30.74 -1.88
C PRO A 390 -39.49 -32.30 -1.66
N ASP A 391 -39.35 -32.70 -0.38
CA ASP A 391 -39.75 -33.97 0.33
C ASP A 391 -39.09 -35.38 0.16
N ASP A 392 -39.12 -36.10 1.31
CA ASP A 392 -38.93 -37.54 1.67
C ASP A 392 -37.60 -38.33 1.48
N GLY A 393 -37.27 -39.27 2.42
CA GLY A 393 -36.33 -40.38 2.11
C GLY A 393 -35.39 -41.11 3.14
N THR A 394 -35.66 -41.20 4.45
CA THR A 394 -35.17 -42.30 5.38
C THR A 394 -33.69 -42.82 5.44
N SER A 395 -32.93 -42.43 6.49
CA SER A 395 -32.15 -43.25 7.48
C SER A 395 -30.96 -44.22 7.17
N ARG A 396 -30.01 -44.30 8.15
CA ARG A 396 -28.86 -45.24 8.38
C ARG A 396 -27.61 -45.02 7.48
N ALA A 397 -26.34 -44.92 7.90
CA ALA A 397 -25.52 -45.33 9.09
C ALA A 397 -25.12 -46.82 9.11
N GLU A 398 -23.90 -47.27 9.49
CA GLU A 398 -22.69 -46.67 10.12
C GLU A 398 -21.42 -46.95 9.23
N GLY A 399 -20.11 -46.79 9.55
CA GLY A 399 -19.26 -46.39 10.70
C GLY A 399 -17.76 -46.45 10.28
N GLN A 400 -16.83 -45.53 10.66
CA GLN A 400 -15.98 -45.45 11.89
C GLN A 400 -14.48 -45.89 11.69
N GLY A 401 -13.51 -45.01 12.06
CA GLY A 401 -12.06 -45.31 12.26
C GLY A 401 -11.06 -44.82 11.19
N GLY A 402 -9.89 -44.20 11.49
CA GLY A 402 -9.52 -43.40 12.68
C GLY A 402 -8.09 -43.53 13.26
N THR A 403 -7.11 -42.76 12.75
CA THR A 403 -5.79 -42.35 13.38
C THR A 403 -5.12 -41.32 12.45
N GLY A 404 -4.35 -40.29 12.84
CA GLY A 404 -3.94 -39.69 14.12
C GLY A 404 -3.34 -38.27 13.85
N PRO A 405 -3.11 -37.38 14.85
CA PRO A 405 -2.92 -35.94 14.59
C PRO A 405 -1.48 -35.42 14.65
N ASP A 406 -1.19 -34.38 13.84
CA ASP A 406 0.01 -33.52 13.89
C ASP A 406 -0.40 -32.04 14.20
N PRO A 407 0.49 -31.03 14.40
CA PRO A 407 0.21 -29.94 15.34
C PRO A 407 -0.59 -28.81 14.70
N ARG A 408 -1.70 -28.44 15.34
CA ARG A 408 -2.65 -27.47 14.78
C ARG A 408 -2.18 -26.04 15.02
N SER A 409 -2.36 -25.20 14.00
CA SER A 409 -2.58 -23.76 14.20
C SER A 409 -3.79 -23.59 15.13
N THR A 410 -3.55 -23.16 16.37
CA THR A 410 -4.58 -23.10 17.41
C THR A 410 -5.48 -21.88 17.22
N SER A 411 -6.47 -22.03 16.35
CA SER A 411 -7.51 -21.02 16.15
C SER A 411 -8.18 -20.69 17.48
N SER A 412 -8.17 -19.42 17.84
CA SER A 412 -8.63 -18.94 19.15
C SER A 412 -9.56 -17.73 18.99
N VAL A 413 -10.06 -17.16 20.09
CA VAL A 413 -10.99 -16.01 20.05
C VAL A 413 -10.50 -14.93 21.02
N SER A 414 -10.72 -13.68 20.65
CA SER A 414 -10.54 -12.49 21.47
C SER A 414 -11.86 -11.69 21.58
N ILE A 415 -11.88 -10.67 22.44
CA ILE A 415 -13.03 -9.81 22.66
C ILE A 415 -12.65 -8.37 22.30
N SER A 416 -13.42 -7.75 21.40
CA SER A 416 -13.41 -6.30 21.19
C SER A 416 -14.49 -5.65 22.06
N VAL A 417 -14.24 -4.43 22.55
CA VAL A 417 -15.15 -3.66 23.42
C VAL A 417 -15.31 -2.23 22.87
N SER A 418 -16.55 -1.79 22.70
CA SER A 418 -16.90 -0.44 22.22
C SER A 418 -17.84 0.26 23.22
N PRO A 419 -17.68 1.58 23.49
CA PRO A 419 -16.68 2.48 22.91
C PRO A 419 -15.26 2.31 23.51
N ARG A 420 -15.15 1.70 24.69
CA ARG A 420 -13.92 1.24 25.35
C ARG A 420 -14.29 0.35 26.56
N ASP A 421 -13.31 -0.24 27.21
CA ASP A 421 -13.42 -1.07 28.42
C ASP A 421 -13.63 -0.29 29.74
N HIS A 422 -13.86 1.03 29.68
CA HIS A 422 -14.13 1.91 30.83
C HIS A 422 -15.37 2.80 30.60
N GLY A 423 -16.33 2.77 31.52
CA GLY A 423 -17.54 3.60 31.45
C GLY A 423 -18.27 3.75 32.79
N MET A 424 -19.38 4.49 32.80
CA MET A 424 -20.17 4.76 34.01
C MET A 424 -21.23 3.69 34.28
N VAL A 425 -21.73 3.62 35.51
CA VAL A 425 -22.97 2.88 35.83
C VAL A 425 -24.10 3.27 34.86
N GLY A 426 -24.77 2.27 34.27
CA GLY A 426 -25.84 2.43 33.29
C GLY A 426 -25.39 2.70 31.84
N ALA A 427 -24.09 2.90 31.58
CA ALA A 427 -23.56 3.02 30.23
C ALA A 427 -23.71 1.70 29.44
N GLU A 428 -23.94 1.82 28.13
CA GLU A 428 -24.03 0.68 27.21
C GLU A 428 -22.66 0.37 26.62
N PHE A 429 -22.28 -0.90 26.71
CA PHE A 429 -21.05 -1.43 26.13
C PHE A 429 -21.43 -2.49 25.08
N GLU A 430 -20.77 -2.46 23.94
CA GLU A 430 -20.90 -3.48 22.88
C GLU A 430 -19.65 -4.36 22.86
N PHE A 431 -19.87 -5.67 22.80
CA PHE A 431 -18.83 -6.71 22.82
C PHE A 431 -18.92 -7.55 21.56
N ALA A 432 -17.81 -7.70 20.85
CA ALA A 432 -17.71 -8.56 19.67
C ALA A 432 -16.65 -9.65 19.89
N ALA A 433 -17.02 -10.90 19.60
CA ALA A 433 -16.12 -12.04 19.59
C ALA A 433 -15.40 -12.10 18.24
N VAL A 434 -14.08 -12.05 18.25
CA VAL A 434 -13.23 -12.03 17.06
C VAL A 434 -12.40 -13.30 17.03
N ALA A 435 -12.55 -14.13 16.00
CA ALA A 435 -11.66 -15.29 15.83
C ALA A 435 -10.29 -14.86 15.31
N THR A 436 -9.26 -15.56 15.74
CA THR A 436 -7.87 -15.40 15.28
C THR A 436 -7.42 -16.71 14.63
N GLY A 437 -6.95 -16.60 13.38
CA GLY A 437 -6.82 -17.72 12.45
C GLY A 437 -7.96 -17.75 11.41
N SER A 438 -7.95 -18.74 10.52
CA SER A 438 -8.94 -18.89 9.42
C SER A 438 -10.31 -19.44 9.88
N ALA A 439 -10.47 -19.77 11.16
CA ALA A 439 -11.69 -20.39 11.68
C ALA A 439 -12.79 -19.36 12.01
N GLY A 440 -13.80 -19.24 11.16
CA GLY A 440 -14.99 -18.44 11.49
C GLY A 440 -15.73 -18.94 12.74
N ILE A 441 -16.38 -18.03 13.48
CA ILE A 441 -17.25 -18.39 14.62
C ILE A 441 -18.56 -18.99 14.09
N ALA A 442 -19.01 -20.09 14.71
CA ALA A 442 -20.30 -20.75 14.46
C ALA A 442 -21.35 -20.38 15.52
N GLY A 443 -20.93 -20.06 16.74
CA GLY A 443 -21.80 -19.54 17.80
C GLY A 443 -21.00 -19.08 19.01
N ALA A 444 -21.50 -18.10 19.74
CA ALA A 444 -20.83 -17.51 20.90
C ALA A 444 -21.82 -17.25 22.04
N ARG A 445 -21.43 -17.59 23.27
CA ARG A 445 -22.19 -17.38 24.51
C ARG A 445 -21.36 -16.58 25.50
N TRP A 446 -21.98 -15.55 26.07
CA TRP A 446 -21.34 -14.54 26.90
C TRP A 446 -21.78 -14.62 28.35
N THR A 447 -20.90 -14.21 29.26
CA THR A 447 -21.20 -13.92 30.67
C THR A 447 -20.54 -12.60 31.06
N PHE A 448 -21.25 -11.74 31.78
CA PHE A 448 -20.82 -10.35 32.06
C PHE A 448 -20.39 -10.12 33.52
N GLY A 449 -20.06 -11.18 34.26
CA GLY A 449 -19.53 -11.11 35.63
C GLY A 449 -20.52 -10.66 36.71
N ASP A 450 -21.76 -10.28 36.35
CA ASP A 450 -22.83 -9.82 37.24
C ASP A 450 -23.97 -10.85 37.43
N GLY A 451 -23.80 -12.04 36.85
CA GLY A 451 -24.81 -13.11 36.81
C GLY A 451 -25.64 -13.14 35.52
N SER A 452 -25.54 -12.12 34.67
CA SER A 452 -26.19 -12.10 33.35
C SER A 452 -25.30 -12.70 32.24
N GLY A 453 -25.93 -13.00 31.10
CA GLY A 453 -25.27 -13.54 29.92
C GLY A 453 -26.13 -13.45 28.66
N ALA A 454 -25.50 -13.59 27.50
CA ALA A 454 -26.12 -13.40 26.19
C ALA A 454 -25.59 -14.41 25.16
N THR A 455 -26.15 -14.40 23.95
CA THR A 455 -25.71 -15.25 22.82
C THR A 455 -25.70 -14.47 21.52
N GLY A 456 -24.63 -14.60 20.73
CA GLY A 456 -24.40 -13.85 19.50
C GLY A 456 -22.90 -13.58 19.29
N SER A 457 -22.47 -13.33 18.05
CA SER A 457 -21.10 -12.89 17.75
C SER A 457 -20.82 -11.50 18.31
N THR A 458 -21.82 -10.62 18.25
CA THR A 458 -21.83 -9.30 18.91
C THR A 458 -23.01 -9.22 19.87
N VAL A 459 -22.80 -8.64 21.05
CA VAL A 459 -23.81 -8.48 22.11
C VAL A 459 -23.63 -7.13 22.81
N ARG A 460 -24.68 -6.63 23.46
CA ARG A 460 -24.63 -5.40 24.29
C ARG A 460 -24.98 -5.69 25.73
N HIS A 461 -24.38 -4.94 26.65
CA HIS A 461 -24.68 -5.04 28.08
C HIS A 461 -24.59 -3.69 28.80
N ARG A 462 -25.25 -3.62 29.97
CA ARG A 462 -25.26 -2.46 30.87
C ARG A 462 -25.18 -2.94 32.32
N TRP A 463 -24.24 -2.38 33.09
CA TRP A 463 -24.12 -2.69 34.52
C TRP A 463 -24.77 -1.61 35.39
N ASN A 464 -25.62 -2.06 36.32
CA ASN A 464 -26.39 -1.18 37.22
C ASN A 464 -25.70 -0.95 38.59
N ARG A 465 -24.42 -1.33 38.71
CA ARG A 465 -23.57 -1.13 39.90
C ARG A 465 -22.13 -0.88 39.44
N PRO A 466 -21.32 -0.14 40.22
CA PRO A 466 -19.91 0.03 39.93
C PRO A 466 -19.12 -1.24 40.29
N GLY A 467 -18.06 -1.52 39.53
CA GLY A 467 -17.22 -2.71 39.72
C GLY A 467 -16.31 -3.00 38.52
N THR A 468 -15.35 -3.91 38.70
CA THR A 468 -14.59 -4.49 37.58
C THR A 468 -15.20 -5.84 37.23
N TYR A 469 -15.82 -5.93 36.06
CA TYR A 469 -16.58 -7.08 35.62
C TYR A 469 -15.77 -7.94 34.63
N PRO A 470 -15.53 -9.24 34.93
CA PRO A 470 -14.97 -10.15 33.96
C PRO A 470 -16.02 -10.47 32.89
N VAL A 471 -15.76 -10.06 31.66
CA VAL A 471 -16.58 -10.42 30.50
C VAL A 471 -15.92 -11.61 29.81
N SER A 472 -16.64 -12.71 29.71
CA SER A 472 -16.15 -13.91 29.02
C SER A 472 -17.07 -14.30 27.87
N VAL A 473 -16.47 -14.79 26.78
CA VAL A 473 -17.18 -15.47 25.69
C VAL A 473 -16.64 -16.88 25.53
N THR A 474 -17.53 -17.87 25.59
CA THR A 474 -17.26 -19.22 25.08
C THR A 474 -17.79 -19.30 23.66
N ALA A 475 -16.88 -19.47 22.70
CA ALA A 475 -17.15 -19.47 21.27
C ALA A 475 -16.88 -20.84 20.66
N ARG A 476 -17.84 -21.36 19.91
CA ARG A 476 -17.68 -22.52 19.04
C ARG A 476 -17.30 -22.04 17.65
N LEU A 477 -16.15 -22.50 17.16
CA LEU A 477 -15.66 -22.26 15.81
C LEU A 477 -16.35 -23.21 14.81
N ARG A 478 -16.38 -22.85 13.52
CA ARG A 478 -16.96 -23.68 12.45
C ARG A 478 -16.25 -25.02 12.28
N GLN A 479 -14.97 -25.10 12.67
CA GLN A 479 -14.18 -26.32 12.78
C GLN A 479 -14.58 -27.23 13.98
N GLY A 480 -15.69 -26.93 14.66
CA GLY A 480 -16.21 -27.71 15.79
C GLY A 480 -15.61 -27.36 17.15
N THR A 481 -14.34 -26.94 17.18
CA THR A 481 -13.58 -26.50 18.37
C THR A 481 -14.35 -25.48 19.21
N VAL A 482 -14.40 -25.69 20.53
CA VAL A 482 -14.89 -24.70 21.49
C VAL A 482 -13.69 -24.07 22.19
N THR A 483 -13.64 -22.74 22.19
CA THR A 483 -12.60 -21.93 22.86
C THR A 483 -13.26 -20.88 23.74
N THR A 484 -12.53 -20.28 24.68
CA THR A 484 -13.05 -19.26 25.59
C THR A 484 -12.06 -18.10 25.73
N ALA A 485 -12.59 -16.88 25.66
CA ALA A 485 -11.84 -15.65 25.86
C ALA A 485 -12.38 -14.88 27.08
N THR A 486 -11.54 -14.02 27.66
CA THR A 486 -11.90 -13.17 28.79
C THR A 486 -11.29 -11.78 28.64
N THR A 487 -12.08 -10.75 28.88
CA THR A 487 -11.63 -9.37 29.10
C THR A 487 -12.20 -8.84 30.41
N ARG A 488 -11.89 -7.60 30.77
CA ARG A 488 -12.44 -6.89 31.93
C ARG A 488 -13.10 -5.60 31.45
N VAL A 489 -14.18 -5.20 32.10
CA VAL A 489 -14.75 -3.86 31.96
C VAL A 489 -14.81 -3.19 33.32
N VAL A 490 -14.36 -1.94 33.39
CA VAL A 490 -14.43 -1.12 34.60
C VAL A 490 -15.65 -0.21 34.49
N VAL A 491 -16.60 -0.43 35.39
CA VAL A 491 -17.82 0.36 35.53
C VAL A 491 -17.66 1.24 36.75
N GLU A 492 -17.57 2.54 36.53
CA GLU A 492 -17.25 3.54 37.54
C GLU A 492 -18.52 4.22 38.05
N ASP A 493 -18.57 4.51 39.35
CA ASP A 493 -19.68 5.28 39.93
C ASP A 493 -19.57 6.74 39.44
N PRO A 494 -20.64 7.34 38.88
CA PRO A 494 -20.63 8.76 38.53
C PRO A 494 -20.36 9.69 39.75
N HIS A 495 -20.52 9.20 40.99
CA HIS A 495 -20.17 9.91 42.22
C HIS A 495 -18.76 9.57 42.75
N ALA A 496 -18.02 8.67 42.09
CA ALA A 496 -16.63 8.40 42.45
C ALA A 496 -15.78 9.68 42.27
N PRO A 497 -14.80 9.94 43.15
CA PRO A 497 -13.93 11.10 43.01
C PRO A 497 -13.13 11.03 41.69
N PRO A 498 -13.01 12.12 40.92
CA PRO A 498 -12.24 12.16 39.68
C PRO A 498 -10.77 11.84 39.95
N ARG A 499 -10.13 11.11 39.02
CA ARG A 499 -8.71 10.74 39.05
C ARG A 499 -8.03 10.92 37.70
N ILE A 500 -6.72 11.17 37.74
CA ILE A 500 -5.90 11.47 36.56
C ILE A 500 -5.08 10.22 36.20
N ALA A 501 -5.55 9.45 35.21
CA ALA A 501 -4.91 8.22 34.74
C ALA A 501 -3.61 8.48 33.97
N ARG A 502 -3.54 9.56 33.17
CA ARG A 502 -2.34 10.01 32.44
C ARG A 502 -2.42 11.51 32.12
N ILE A 503 -1.26 12.14 31.87
CA ILE A 503 -1.14 13.47 31.26
C ILE A 503 -0.45 13.33 29.89
N THR A 504 -1.09 13.81 28.83
CA THR A 504 -0.53 13.93 27.47
C THR A 504 0.08 15.31 27.26
N VAL A 505 1.13 15.32 26.44
CA VAL A 505 1.91 16.51 26.04
C VAL A 505 2.30 16.26 24.58
N GLU A 506 1.85 17.11 23.68
CA GLU A 506 1.93 16.89 22.23
C GLU A 506 2.48 18.16 21.54
N PRO A 507 3.60 18.09 20.80
CA PRO A 507 4.43 16.91 20.55
C PRO A 507 5.19 16.44 21.81
N GLU A 508 5.59 15.17 21.84
CA GLU A 508 6.28 14.58 23.00
C GLU A 508 7.71 15.13 23.21
N ALA A 509 8.31 15.73 22.18
CA ALA A 509 9.54 16.51 22.27
C ALA A 509 9.29 17.97 21.80
N PRO A 510 8.78 18.85 22.69
CA PRO A 510 8.58 20.26 22.39
C PRO A 510 9.85 21.00 21.96
N ARG A 511 9.66 22.09 21.20
CA ARG A 511 10.70 23.08 20.90
C ARG A 511 10.22 24.49 21.22
N VAL A 512 11.16 25.38 21.51
CA VAL A 512 10.93 26.84 21.55
C VAL A 512 10.24 27.30 20.26
N GLY A 513 9.31 28.26 20.39
CA GLY A 513 8.57 28.85 19.27
C GLY A 513 7.46 27.98 18.68
N ARG A 514 7.31 26.71 19.12
CA ARG A 514 6.24 25.81 18.65
C ARG A 514 5.17 25.60 19.74
N GLN A 515 3.92 25.49 19.29
CA GLN A 515 2.78 25.25 20.17
C GLN A 515 2.79 23.80 20.70
N VAL A 516 2.53 23.65 21.99
CA VAL A 516 2.41 22.38 22.71
C VAL A 516 0.98 22.26 23.26
N LEU A 517 0.30 21.16 22.97
CA LEU A 517 -1.02 20.82 23.47
C LEU A 517 -0.88 19.95 24.74
N PHE A 518 -1.67 20.27 25.76
CA PHE A 518 -1.77 19.53 27.01
C PHE A 518 -3.16 18.90 27.16
N GLY A 519 -3.21 17.67 27.64
CA GLY A 519 -4.46 16.93 27.89
C GLY A 519 -4.27 15.82 28.91
N ALA A 520 -5.36 15.15 29.31
CA ALA A 520 -5.32 14.07 30.29
C ALA A 520 -6.33 12.96 29.99
N ASP A 521 -5.95 11.74 30.38
CA ASP A 521 -6.85 10.60 30.51
C ASP A 521 -7.38 10.58 31.95
N LEU A 522 -8.70 10.50 32.11
CA LEU A 522 -9.38 10.55 33.42
C LEU A 522 -10.20 9.28 33.71
N THR A 523 -10.31 8.97 34.99
CA THR A 523 -11.13 7.88 35.56
C THR A 523 -11.90 8.37 36.79
N GLY A 524 -12.93 7.64 37.21
CA GLY A 524 -13.91 8.09 38.20
C GLY A 524 -14.91 9.10 37.61
N GLY A 525 -15.75 9.69 38.47
CA GLY A 525 -16.77 10.65 38.09
C GLY A 525 -16.20 11.88 37.36
N PRO A 526 -16.98 12.53 36.47
CA PRO A 526 -16.49 13.67 35.71
C PRO A 526 -16.14 14.87 36.61
N PRO A 527 -14.99 15.54 36.41
CA PRO A 527 -14.60 16.68 37.24
C PRO A 527 -15.46 17.92 36.97
N GLN A 528 -15.80 18.63 38.03
CA GLN A 528 -16.51 19.92 38.00
C GLN A 528 -15.55 21.09 37.74
N ARG A 529 -14.27 20.95 38.10
CA ARG A 529 -13.22 21.93 37.78
C ARG A 529 -11.91 21.23 37.45
N THR A 530 -11.27 21.66 36.37
CA THR A 530 -9.90 21.32 35.99
C THR A 530 -8.99 22.53 36.16
N GLU A 531 -7.75 22.32 36.58
CA GLU A 531 -6.78 23.38 36.81
C GLU A 531 -5.36 22.89 36.46
N TRP A 532 -4.85 23.38 35.34
CA TRP A 532 -3.50 23.16 34.87
C TRP A 532 -2.55 24.21 35.44
N THR A 533 -1.30 23.80 35.67
CA THR A 533 -0.18 24.68 35.99
C THR A 533 1.05 24.15 35.27
N VAL A 534 1.72 25.01 34.50
CA VAL A 534 3.03 24.70 33.91
C VAL A 534 4.08 25.50 34.67
N THR A 535 5.08 24.80 35.19
CA THR A 535 6.20 25.37 35.93
C THR A 535 7.49 25.08 35.18
N GLY A 536 8.20 26.13 34.78
CA GLY A 536 9.52 26.07 34.14
C GLY A 536 10.64 26.42 35.12
N PRO A 537 11.89 26.52 34.64
CA PRO A 537 13.06 26.78 35.47
C PRO A 537 13.03 28.13 36.22
N ARG A 538 12.13 29.05 35.84
CA ARG A 538 11.97 30.38 36.45
C ARG A 538 10.71 30.53 37.32
N GLY A 539 9.92 29.48 37.50
CA GLY A 539 8.67 29.50 38.24
C GLY A 539 7.46 29.12 37.38
N THR A 540 6.27 29.60 37.74
CA THR A 540 5.03 29.31 36.99
C THR A 540 4.98 30.11 35.69
N GLU A 541 4.86 29.42 34.56
CA GLU A 541 4.84 29.97 33.20
C GLU A 541 3.41 30.24 32.72
N THR A 542 2.48 29.31 33.01
CA THR A 542 1.06 29.46 32.65
C THR A 542 0.14 28.58 33.50
N THR A 543 -1.15 28.93 33.52
CA THR A 543 -2.24 28.17 34.14
C THR A 543 -3.46 28.16 33.22
N SER A 544 -4.24 27.08 33.24
CA SER A 544 -5.45 26.96 32.40
C SER A 544 -6.56 26.20 33.11
N GLY A 545 -7.80 26.65 32.91
CA GLY A 545 -9.00 25.98 33.42
C GLY A 545 -9.64 25.00 32.43
N ALA A 546 -9.13 24.86 31.20
CA ALA A 546 -9.75 24.04 30.16
C ALA A 546 -9.31 22.55 30.24
N PRO A 547 -10.16 21.58 29.85
CA PRO A 547 -9.80 20.15 29.87
C PRO A 547 -8.59 19.79 28.97
N ARG A 548 -8.39 20.56 27.89
CA ARG A 548 -7.19 20.56 27.03
C ARG A 548 -6.84 22.01 26.69
N PHE A 549 -5.56 22.35 26.54
CA PHE A 549 -5.14 23.71 26.16
C PHE A 549 -3.77 23.73 25.46
N GLY A 550 -3.51 24.78 24.68
CA GLY A 550 -2.22 25.02 24.02
C GLY A 550 -1.36 26.08 24.72
N HIS A 551 -0.03 25.93 24.65
CA HIS A 551 0.94 26.93 25.11
C HIS A 551 2.23 26.86 24.25
N THR A 552 2.93 27.99 24.09
CA THR A 552 4.16 28.09 23.28
C THR A 552 5.31 28.58 24.16
N PHE A 553 6.38 27.79 24.23
CA PHE A 553 7.54 28.08 25.08
C PHE A 553 8.55 29.02 24.41
N THR A 554 9.15 29.92 25.20
CA THR A 554 10.12 30.93 24.74
C THR A 554 11.56 30.65 25.16
N ALA A 555 11.79 29.62 25.97
CA ALA A 555 13.13 29.19 26.41
C ALA A 555 13.22 27.65 26.43
N PRO A 556 14.41 27.08 26.20
CA PRO A 556 14.64 25.65 26.40
C PRO A 556 14.86 25.34 27.89
N GLY A 557 14.61 24.09 28.29
CA GLY A 557 14.82 23.60 29.65
C GLY A 557 13.79 22.55 30.06
N ASP A 558 13.85 22.12 31.32
CA ASP A 558 12.91 21.17 31.90
C ASP A 558 11.68 21.88 32.47
N TYR A 559 10.50 21.38 32.10
CA TYR A 559 9.21 21.91 32.51
C TYR A 559 8.39 20.82 33.19
N THR A 560 7.63 21.20 34.20
CA THR A 560 6.65 20.33 34.88
C THR A 560 5.26 20.86 34.59
N VAL A 561 4.43 20.06 33.91
CA VAL A 561 2.98 20.29 33.85
C VAL A 561 2.32 19.53 35.00
N ALA A 562 1.44 20.21 35.73
CA ALA A 562 0.57 19.62 36.73
C ALA A 562 -0.90 19.87 36.38
N LEU A 563 -1.74 18.84 36.54
CA LEU A 563 -3.19 18.94 36.51
C LEU A 563 -3.73 18.70 37.91
N THR A 564 -4.65 19.54 38.36
CA THR A 564 -5.55 19.28 39.49
C THR A 564 -6.98 19.15 38.95
N VAL A 565 -7.68 18.08 39.34
CA VAL A 565 -9.11 17.87 39.05
C VAL A 565 -9.91 17.90 40.34
N ARG A 566 -11.13 18.43 40.31
CA ARG A 566 -12.00 18.56 41.50
C ARG A 566 -13.46 18.22 41.19
N ALA A 567 -14.15 17.61 42.14
CA ALA A 567 -15.60 17.47 42.17
C ALA A 567 -16.09 17.56 43.64
N GLY A 568 -16.87 18.59 43.97
CA GLY A 568 -17.20 18.92 45.36
C GLY A 568 -15.95 19.06 46.23
N ALA A 569 -15.91 18.34 47.35
CA ALA A 569 -14.76 18.29 48.25
C ALA A 569 -13.62 17.37 47.75
N ALA A 570 -13.86 16.50 46.76
CA ALA A 570 -12.84 15.60 46.23
C ALA A 570 -11.89 16.33 45.27
N SER A 571 -10.61 15.98 45.34
CA SER A 571 -9.60 16.43 44.38
C SER A 571 -8.51 15.39 44.17
N ASP A 572 -8.04 15.27 42.93
CA ASP A 572 -6.82 14.55 42.57
C ASP A 572 -5.84 15.51 41.87
N ARG A 573 -4.54 15.25 42.01
CA ARG A 573 -3.48 16.08 41.41
C ARG A 573 -2.32 15.20 40.94
N ARG A 574 -1.92 15.38 39.69
CA ARG A 574 -0.82 14.65 39.07
C ARG A 574 0.07 15.60 38.25
N SER A 575 1.32 15.22 38.07
CA SER A 575 2.27 15.97 37.25
C SER A 575 3.03 15.07 36.27
N ARG A 576 3.56 15.68 35.20
CA ARG A 576 4.48 15.10 34.22
C ARG A 576 5.60 16.10 33.94
N GLN A 577 6.83 15.62 33.90
CA GLN A 577 7.98 16.38 33.42
C GLN A 577 8.20 16.15 31.92
N PHE A 578 8.73 17.16 31.24
CA PHE A 578 9.13 17.12 29.83
C PHE A 578 10.19 18.20 29.58
N ALA A 579 11.08 17.96 28.62
CA ALA A 579 12.10 18.93 28.21
C ALA A 579 11.64 19.68 26.95
N VAL A 580 11.74 21.01 26.96
CA VAL A 580 11.61 21.85 25.77
C VAL A 580 13.00 22.02 25.16
N LYS A 581 13.20 21.52 23.95
CA LYS A 581 14.44 21.68 23.20
C LYS A 581 14.58 23.11 22.63
N PRO A 582 15.80 23.56 22.30
CA PRO A 582 16.01 24.78 21.53
C PRO A 582 15.26 24.78 20.19
N GLU A 583 15.04 25.98 19.68
CA GLU A 583 14.65 26.24 18.29
C GLU A 583 15.71 25.68 17.32
N GLN A 584 15.27 25.22 16.14
CA GLN A 584 16.18 24.67 15.13
C GLN A 584 16.82 25.81 14.34
N ARG A 585 18.14 25.76 14.14
CA ARG A 585 18.84 26.73 13.28
C ARG A 585 18.45 26.49 11.82
N GLU A 586 17.96 27.52 11.13
CA GLU A 586 17.82 27.45 9.67
C GLU A 586 19.20 27.30 9.01
N VAL A 587 19.30 26.50 7.94
CA VAL A 587 20.56 26.22 7.25
C VAL A 587 20.46 26.30 5.73
N GLY A 588 21.54 26.74 5.08
CA GLY A 588 21.64 26.94 3.63
C GLY A 588 22.86 26.26 2.98
N CYS A 589 22.99 26.39 1.67
CA CYS A 589 24.08 25.76 0.90
C CYS A 589 25.48 26.08 1.45
N GLY A 590 26.27 25.03 1.71
CA GLY A 590 27.62 25.10 2.25
C GLY A 590 27.68 25.12 3.79
N ASP A 591 26.55 25.15 4.49
CA ASP A 591 26.55 25.26 5.96
C ASP A 591 27.17 24.06 6.67
N VAL A 592 27.91 24.39 7.75
CA VAL A 592 28.31 23.43 8.76
C VAL A 592 27.24 23.37 9.85
N VAL A 593 26.71 22.16 10.06
CA VAL A 593 25.67 21.83 11.03
C VAL A 593 26.34 21.24 12.28
N THR A 594 26.13 21.90 13.41
CA THR A 594 26.71 21.55 14.73
C THR A 594 25.68 21.50 15.86
N THR A 595 24.41 21.73 15.54
CA THR A 595 23.26 21.79 16.45
C THR A 595 22.01 21.32 15.69
N ASP A 596 20.92 21.03 16.40
CA ASP A 596 19.61 20.80 15.77
C ASP A 596 19.25 21.91 14.76
N SER A 597 19.00 21.52 13.51
CA SER A 597 18.83 22.41 12.36
C SER A 597 17.63 22.03 11.49
N ILE A 598 17.19 22.97 10.65
CA ILE A 598 16.08 22.78 9.71
C ILE A 598 16.36 23.45 8.36
N VAL A 599 15.97 22.80 7.26
CA VAL A 599 15.88 23.42 5.93
C VAL A 599 14.45 23.92 5.73
N THR A 600 14.29 25.17 5.28
CA THR A 600 13.01 25.90 5.18
C THR A 600 12.62 26.30 3.76
N GLN A 601 13.44 25.94 2.77
CA GLN A 601 13.24 26.16 1.34
C GLN A 601 14.14 25.20 0.55
N ASP A 602 13.82 24.95 -0.73
CA ASP A 602 14.68 24.14 -1.59
C ASP A 602 16.04 24.81 -1.83
N LEU A 603 17.12 24.03 -1.72
CA LEU A 603 18.50 24.50 -1.78
C LEU A 603 19.16 24.07 -3.10
N VAL A 604 19.59 25.03 -3.92
CA VAL A 604 20.36 24.78 -5.16
C VAL A 604 21.81 25.19 -4.95
N CYS A 605 22.69 24.22 -4.72
CA CYS A 605 24.06 24.49 -4.26
C CYS A 605 25.11 24.29 -5.38
N PRO A 606 26.01 25.27 -5.62
CA PRO A 606 27.03 25.21 -6.68
C PRO A 606 28.28 24.40 -6.32
N GLY A 607 28.15 23.49 -5.35
CA GLY A 607 29.22 22.70 -4.72
C GLY A 607 28.59 21.70 -3.75
N ALA A 608 29.22 21.42 -2.62
CA ALA A 608 28.62 20.58 -1.58
C ALA A 608 27.36 21.22 -0.96
N GLY A 609 26.39 20.39 -0.54
CA GLY A 609 25.12 20.83 0.02
C GLY A 609 25.20 21.25 1.49
N LEU A 610 25.27 20.28 2.41
CA LEU A 610 25.41 20.51 3.87
C LEU A 610 26.46 19.58 4.49
N THR A 611 27.11 20.01 5.57
CA THR A 611 28.10 19.21 6.32
C THR A 611 27.76 19.14 7.81
N ILE A 612 27.45 17.94 8.32
CA ILE A 612 27.25 17.69 9.75
C ILE A 612 28.60 17.37 10.40
N ALA A 613 29.03 18.22 11.34
CA ALA A 613 30.36 18.19 11.95
C ALA A 613 30.35 18.00 13.48
N ALA A 614 29.18 17.76 14.08
CA ALA A 614 29.02 17.41 15.49
C ALA A 614 28.08 16.22 15.66
N GLY A 615 28.21 15.51 16.78
CA GLY A 615 27.26 14.49 17.20
C GLY A 615 26.09 15.07 18.00
N ASP A 616 25.09 14.22 18.28
CA ASP A 616 23.86 14.57 19.01
C ASP A 616 23.04 15.68 18.30
N VAL A 617 22.90 15.55 16.97
CA VAL A 617 22.33 16.55 16.04
C VAL A 617 21.18 15.97 15.20
N VAL A 618 20.05 16.68 15.12
CA VAL A 618 18.99 16.44 14.15
C VAL A 618 19.01 17.50 13.03
N LEU A 619 19.21 17.07 11.79
CA LEU A 619 18.97 17.85 10.57
C LEU A 619 17.62 17.45 9.97
N ASP A 620 16.63 18.32 10.09
CA ASP A 620 15.32 18.16 9.45
C ASP A 620 15.33 18.86 8.08
N LEU A 621 15.06 18.15 6.99
CA LEU A 621 15.00 18.74 5.66
C LEU A 621 13.64 19.43 5.40
N GLY A 622 12.67 19.32 6.32
CA GLY A 622 11.43 20.12 6.30
C GLY A 622 10.45 19.81 5.15
N GLY A 623 10.69 18.74 4.37
CA GLY A 623 10.02 18.42 3.12
C GLY A 623 10.75 18.94 1.87
N HIS A 624 11.87 19.66 2.04
CA HIS A 624 12.58 20.34 0.97
C HIS A 624 13.65 19.49 0.28
N THR A 625 14.08 19.99 -0.88
CA THR A 625 15.08 19.36 -1.74
C THR A 625 16.41 20.09 -1.67
N ILE A 626 17.48 19.36 -1.35
CA ILE A 626 18.86 19.80 -1.60
C ILE A 626 19.28 19.26 -2.97
N THR A 627 19.59 20.14 -3.92
CA THR A 627 20.06 19.81 -5.27
C THR A 627 21.35 20.55 -5.59
N THR A 628 22.10 20.10 -6.60
CA THR A 628 23.18 20.88 -7.21
C THR A 628 22.86 21.24 -8.67
N ASP A 629 23.40 22.38 -9.13
CA ASP A 629 23.51 22.75 -10.56
C ASP A 629 24.86 22.33 -11.17
N ARG A 630 25.81 21.83 -10.35
CA ARG A 630 27.20 21.51 -10.73
C ARG A 630 27.63 20.15 -10.17
N PRO A 631 27.17 19.04 -10.78
CA PRO A 631 27.51 17.68 -10.34
C PRO A 631 28.96 17.28 -10.70
N THR A 632 29.95 17.91 -10.06
CA THR A 632 31.35 17.49 -10.14
C THR A 632 31.58 16.20 -9.32
N ALA A 633 32.58 15.39 -9.65
CA ALA A 633 32.80 14.10 -9.00
C ALA A 633 32.93 14.19 -7.45
N ASP A 634 33.48 15.29 -6.95
CA ASP A 634 33.64 15.57 -5.51
C ASP A 634 32.40 16.21 -4.84
N ALA A 635 31.35 16.55 -5.60
CA ALA A 635 30.15 17.19 -5.07
C ALA A 635 29.27 16.21 -4.28
N LYS A 636 29.06 16.53 -2.99
CA LYS A 636 28.32 15.71 -2.02
C LYS A 636 27.12 16.47 -1.48
N GLY A 637 25.96 15.82 -1.43
CA GLY A 637 24.70 16.45 -1.00
C GLY A 637 24.66 16.70 0.50
N ILE A 638 24.76 15.64 1.29
CA ILE A 638 24.93 15.72 2.75
C ILE A 638 26.18 14.94 3.15
N VAL A 639 27.13 15.62 3.79
CA VAL A 639 28.32 15.02 4.39
C VAL A 639 28.09 14.87 5.89
N ILE A 640 28.41 13.71 6.48
CA ILE A 640 28.30 13.44 7.91
C ILE A 640 29.66 12.94 8.41
N GLY A 641 30.27 13.71 9.31
CA GLY A 641 31.62 13.47 9.81
C GLY A 641 32.70 14.14 8.97
N THR A 642 33.71 14.69 9.65
CA THR A 642 34.78 15.53 9.07
C THR A 642 36.17 14.99 9.41
N GLY A 643 36.31 13.67 9.54
CA GLY A 643 37.56 13.00 9.95
C GLY A 643 37.80 13.00 11.47
N ARG A 644 36.75 13.22 12.26
CA ARG A 644 36.72 12.96 13.71
C ARG A 644 35.47 12.14 14.03
N PRO A 645 35.56 11.10 14.89
CA PRO A 645 34.40 10.30 15.29
C PRO A 645 33.27 11.17 15.88
N ILE A 646 32.09 11.13 15.26
CA ILE A 646 30.85 11.73 15.78
C ILE A 646 29.74 10.67 15.83
N ARG A 647 28.72 10.89 16.68
CA ARG A 647 27.63 9.92 16.88
C ARG A 647 26.26 10.56 17.06
N ASN A 648 25.21 9.75 17.05
CA ASN A 648 23.83 10.17 17.33
C ASN A 648 23.36 11.30 16.38
N ILE A 649 23.46 11.05 15.07
CA ILE A 649 23.02 12.01 14.04
C ILE A 649 21.70 11.51 13.43
N THR A 650 20.72 12.39 13.27
CA THR A 650 19.49 12.12 12.51
C THR A 650 19.39 13.07 11.33
N VAL A 651 19.15 12.55 10.12
CA VAL A 651 18.81 13.32 8.92
C VAL A 651 17.44 12.87 8.41
N ARG A 652 16.51 13.79 8.12
CA ARG A 652 15.13 13.35 7.82
C ARG A 652 14.28 14.24 6.95
N ASN A 653 13.17 13.67 6.45
CA ASN A 653 12.02 14.36 5.84
C ASN A 653 12.37 15.30 4.67
N GLY A 654 12.76 14.77 3.51
CA GLY A 654 13.03 15.62 2.33
C GLY A 654 13.66 14.87 1.18
N SER A 655 14.43 15.57 0.33
CA SER A 655 15.21 14.91 -0.72
C SER A 655 16.60 15.49 -0.93
N VAL A 656 17.50 14.66 -1.48
CA VAL A 656 18.83 15.04 -1.95
C VAL A 656 18.95 14.56 -3.39
N SER A 657 19.10 15.48 -4.35
CA SER A 657 19.02 15.18 -5.77
C SER A 657 20.17 15.75 -6.59
N ARG A 658 20.45 15.12 -7.74
CA ARG A 658 21.50 15.46 -8.71
C ARG A 658 22.95 15.40 -8.23
N TYR A 659 23.22 15.18 -6.94
CA TYR A 659 24.58 14.98 -6.46
C TYR A 659 25.17 13.66 -6.97
N PRO A 660 26.43 13.66 -7.43
CA PRO A 660 27.19 12.45 -7.71
C PRO A 660 27.34 11.55 -6.47
N THR A 661 27.47 12.13 -5.27
CA THR A 661 27.23 11.40 -4.02
C THR A 661 26.12 12.06 -3.20
N GLY A 662 24.99 11.37 -3.01
CA GLY A 662 23.84 11.91 -2.28
C GLY A 662 24.16 12.15 -0.80
N VAL A 663 24.44 11.07 -0.07
CA VAL A 663 24.85 11.14 1.35
C VAL A 663 26.20 10.45 1.53
N ALA A 664 27.13 11.09 2.23
CA ALA A 664 28.45 10.53 2.54
C ALA A 664 28.70 10.54 4.05
N MET A 665 29.07 9.40 4.62
CA MET A 665 29.34 9.21 6.05
C MET A 665 30.76 8.71 6.27
N THR A 666 31.54 9.40 7.11
CA THR A 666 32.94 9.06 7.40
C THR A 666 33.25 9.21 8.89
N ASP A 667 33.72 8.15 9.54
CA ASP A 667 34.00 8.12 10.99
C ASP A 667 32.76 8.47 11.84
N VAL A 668 31.72 7.63 11.76
CA VAL A 668 30.43 7.89 12.44
C VAL A 668 29.84 6.66 13.16
N ALA A 669 29.02 6.92 14.17
CA ALA A 669 28.23 5.90 14.87
C ALA A 669 26.77 6.34 15.09
N ALA A 670 25.84 5.39 15.13
CA ALA A 670 24.42 5.62 15.44
C ALA A 670 23.79 6.76 14.59
N VAL A 671 23.92 6.64 13.26
CA VAL A 671 23.33 7.60 12.31
C VAL A 671 21.99 7.08 11.80
N THR A 672 20.92 7.86 11.95
CA THR A 672 19.61 7.55 11.36
C THR A 672 19.34 8.47 10.17
N VAL A 673 18.92 7.90 9.04
CA VAL A 673 18.33 8.66 7.93
C VAL A 673 16.89 8.16 7.76
N GLU A 674 15.89 9.03 7.87
CA GLU A 674 14.48 8.64 7.83
C GLU A 674 13.64 9.51 6.88
N ASN A 675 12.85 8.89 6.00
CA ASN A 675 11.98 9.58 5.02
C ASN A 675 12.74 10.56 4.12
N VAL A 676 13.90 10.15 3.58
CA VAL A 676 14.70 10.94 2.64
C VAL A 676 14.75 10.23 1.29
N ALA A 677 14.38 10.93 0.22
CA ALA A 677 14.62 10.47 -1.15
C ALA A 677 16.02 10.90 -1.62
N VAL A 678 16.77 10.01 -2.25
CA VAL A 678 18.14 10.26 -2.72
C VAL A 678 18.24 9.87 -4.20
N SER A 679 18.46 10.85 -5.07
CA SER A 679 18.56 10.65 -6.53
C SER A 679 19.87 11.17 -7.12
N ALA A 680 20.77 10.27 -7.53
CA ALA A 680 22.05 10.66 -8.14
C ALA A 680 21.91 10.94 -9.64
N SER A 681 22.76 11.80 -10.20
CA SER A 681 22.70 12.22 -11.61
C SER A 681 24.00 11.94 -12.37
N MET A 682 24.22 10.68 -12.75
CA MET A 682 25.17 10.29 -13.81
C MET A 682 24.71 9.03 -14.54
N ASP A 683 24.91 9.02 -15.86
CA ASP A 683 24.50 7.94 -16.78
C ASP A 683 25.58 6.86 -17.02
N ASN A 684 26.74 6.97 -16.38
CA ASN A 684 27.87 6.05 -16.52
C ASN A 684 28.47 5.68 -15.16
N ALA A 685 29.08 4.50 -15.07
CA ALA A 685 29.49 3.84 -13.83
C ALA A 685 30.41 4.70 -12.94
N GLY A 686 29.82 5.39 -11.95
CA GLY A 686 30.53 6.24 -11.01
C GLY A 686 29.60 6.97 -10.04
N PRO A 687 30.21 7.61 -9.03
CA PRO A 687 29.96 7.50 -7.59
C PRO A 687 28.66 6.78 -7.13
N TRP A 688 28.12 7.15 -5.96
CA TRP A 688 27.21 6.32 -5.15
C TRP A 688 26.10 7.17 -4.54
N GLY A 689 24.86 6.66 -4.49
CA GLY A 689 23.76 7.35 -3.81
C GLY A 689 24.04 7.60 -2.32
N ILE A 690 24.53 6.57 -1.60
CA ILE A 690 24.95 6.65 -0.18
C ILE A 690 26.31 5.97 0.02
N VAL A 691 27.24 6.63 0.72
CA VAL A 691 28.56 6.06 1.08
C VAL A 691 28.74 6.01 2.60
N GLY A 692 29.26 4.90 3.12
CA GLY A 692 29.74 4.77 4.49
C GLY A 692 31.17 4.25 4.58
N VAL A 693 32.03 4.95 5.32
CA VAL A 693 33.40 4.52 5.65
C VAL A 693 33.59 4.62 7.15
N ARG A 694 33.78 3.47 7.83
CA ARG A 694 33.75 3.39 9.31
C ARG A 694 32.46 4.02 9.86
N ALA A 695 31.33 3.61 9.29
CA ALA A 695 29.99 4.11 9.59
C ALA A 695 29.18 3.00 10.28
N SER A 696 29.11 3.07 11.61
CA SER A 696 28.51 2.03 12.45
C SER A 696 27.10 2.38 12.92
N GLU A 697 26.28 1.37 13.17
CA GLU A 697 24.89 1.53 13.66
C GLU A 697 24.01 2.45 12.77
N VAL A 698 24.25 2.43 11.46
CA VAL A 698 23.51 3.23 10.48
C VAL A 698 22.12 2.63 10.28
N ARG A 699 21.08 3.47 10.33
CA ARG A 699 19.67 3.08 10.23
C ARG A 699 19.00 3.90 9.13
N LEU A 700 18.78 3.28 7.98
CA LEU A 700 18.10 3.89 6.83
C LEU A 700 16.63 3.45 6.86
N ARG A 701 15.68 4.40 6.93
CA ARG A 701 14.25 4.12 7.15
C ARG A 701 13.38 4.84 6.12
N GLY A 702 12.56 4.10 5.37
CA GLY A 702 11.68 4.73 4.38
C GLY A 702 12.45 5.53 3.32
N ILE A 703 13.65 5.06 2.94
CA ILE A 703 14.50 5.75 1.97
C ILE A 703 14.07 5.35 0.55
N ALA A 704 13.95 6.33 -0.34
CA ALA A 704 13.78 6.11 -1.77
C ALA A 704 15.10 6.43 -2.49
N LEU A 705 15.90 5.39 -2.76
CA LEU A 705 17.27 5.49 -3.25
C LEU A 705 17.34 5.10 -4.73
N SER A 706 17.58 6.09 -5.60
CA SER A 706 17.64 5.92 -7.05
C SER A 706 18.97 6.46 -7.60
N ALA A 707 19.93 5.58 -7.83
CA ALA A 707 21.27 5.93 -8.29
C ALA A 707 21.88 4.74 -9.04
N PHE A 708 22.68 4.98 -10.08
CA PHE A 708 23.29 3.87 -10.83
C PHE A 708 24.07 2.91 -9.90
N ASN A 709 24.84 3.42 -8.94
CA ASN A 709 25.30 2.62 -7.81
C ASN A 709 24.57 3.08 -6.53
N PRO A 710 23.66 2.29 -5.94
CA PRO A 710 22.89 2.75 -4.79
C PRO A 710 23.73 3.07 -3.55
N PHE A 711 24.60 2.14 -3.11
CA PHE A 711 25.41 2.35 -1.91
C PHE A 711 26.72 1.54 -1.84
N ASP A 712 27.71 2.07 -1.12
CA ASP A 712 28.95 1.39 -0.71
C ASP A 712 29.21 1.63 0.78
N PHE A 713 29.11 0.58 1.58
CA PHE A 713 29.47 0.58 3.00
C PHE A 713 30.74 -0.22 3.22
N SER A 714 31.73 0.37 3.88
CA SER A 714 33.07 -0.20 3.99
C SER A 714 33.77 0.05 5.33
N HIS A 715 34.77 -0.78 5.63
CA HIS A 715 35.67 -0.67 6.78
C HIS A 715 34.91 -0.71 8.13
N ASN A 716 34.47 -1.91 8.53
CA ASN A 716 33.74 -2.14 9.77
C ASN A 716 32.46 -1.29 9.88
N SER A 717 31.79 -1.04 8.75
CA SER A 717 30.50 -0.35 8.72
C SER A 717 29.36 -1.32 9.04
N SER A 718 28.29 -0.83 9.66
CA SER A 718 27.08 -1.63 9.91
C SER A 718 25.84 -0.81 9.62
N VAL A 719 24.98 -1.31 8.72
CA VAL A 719 23.79 -0.61 8.24
C VAL A 719 22.56 -1.52 8.21
N VAL A 720 21.41 -1.00 8.64
CA VAL A 720 20.09 -1.63 8.53
C VAL A 720 19.17 -0.70 7.74
N MET A 721 18.55 -1.23 6.68
CA MET A 721 17.70 -0.51 5.74
C MET A 721 16.26 -1.03 5.85
N THR A 722 15.41 -0.37 6.62
CA THR A 722 14.03 -0.82 6.86
C THR A 722 13.05 -0.13 5.91
N LYS A 723 12.13 -0.89 5.28
CA LYS A 723 11.05 -0.38 4.41
C LYS A 723 11.54 0.61 3.35
N SER A 724 12.68 0.33 2.73
CA SER A 724 13.33 1.24 1.78
C SER A 724 13.23 0.69 0.35
N ILE A 725 13.14 1.60 -0.62
CA ILE A 725 13.07 1.28 -2.06
C ILE A 725 14.43 1.62 -2.65
N ILE A 726 15.13 0.60 -3.15
CA ILE A 726 16.53 0.72 -3.60
C ILE A 726 16.60 0.32 -5.08
N SER A 727 17.02 1.25 -5.94
CA SER A 727 17.11 1.03 -7.39
C SER A 727 18.44 1.50 -7.97
N GLY A 728 19.12 0.57 -8.64
CA GLY A 728 20.30 0.75 -9.50
C GLY A 728 19.97 1.35 -10.87
N GLY A 729 18.86 2.07 -11.02
CA GLY A 729 18.37 2.59 -12.29
C GLY A 729 17.91 1.47 -13.24
N THR A 730 18.67 1.21 -14.29
CA THR A 730 18.33 0.25 -15.38
C THR A 730 18.55 -1.22 -15.04
N GLY A 731 18.55 -1.59 -13.75
CA GLY A 731 18.83 -2.96 -13.30
C GLY A 731 20.28 -3.43 -13.54
N LYS A 732 21.21 -2.50 -13.83
CA LYS A 732 22.64 -2.78 -14.05
C LYS A 732 23.57 -2.15 -13.01
N GLY A 733 22.97 -1.62 -11.95
CA GLY A 733 23.69 -0.95 -10.88
C GLY A 733 24.42 -1.89 -9.92
N VAL A 734 25.43 -1.38 -9.21
CA VAL A 734 26.15 -2.16 -8.19
C VAL A 734 25.87 -1.61 -6.79
N ALA A 735 25.61 -2.50 -5.84
CA ALA A 735 25.59 -2.21 -4.40
C ALA A 735 26.74 -2.95 -3.69
N ARG A 736 27.29 -2.37 -2.61
CA ARG A 736 28.47 -2.91 -1.91
C ARG A 736 28.40 -2.86 -0.38
N CYS A 737 28.93 -3.93 0.22
CA CYS A 737 29.17 -4.05 1.65
C CYS A 737 30.47 -4.83 1.87
N ARG A 738 31.57 -4.16 2.24
CA ARG A 738 32.94 -4.71 2.11
C ARG A 738 33.87 -4.32 3.25
N HIS A 739 35.05 -4.95 3.32
CA HIS A 739 36.04 -4.75 4.38
C HIS A 739 35.40 -4.87 5.78
N ASP A 740 35.03 -6.10 6.13
CA ASP A 740 34.39 -6.49 7.39
C ASP A 740 33.11 -5.70 7.76
N SER A 741 32.27 -5.39 6.76
CA SER A 741 31.03 -4.62 6.94
C SER A 741 29.76 -5.48 6.82
N SER A 742 28.69 -5.07 7.51
CA SER A 742 27.41 -5.77 7.54
C SER A 742 26.25 -4.90 7.06
N CYS A 743 25.42 -5.45 6.17
CA CYS A 743 24.29 -4.75 5.56
C CYS A 743 23.01 -5.60 5.70
N SER A 744 21.96 -5.05 6.31
CA SER A 744 20.63 -5.66 6.40
C SER A 744 19.60 -4.83 5.64
N ILE A 745 18.69 -5.49 4.92
CA ILE A 745 17.53 -4.91 4.26
C ILE A 745 16.28 -5.61 4.82
N GLU A 746 15.34 -4.83 5.36
CA GLU A 746 14.22 -5.32 6.15
C GLU A 746 12.90 -4.69 5.66
N GLY A 747 12.31 -5.33 4.66
CA GLY A 747 11.13 -4.85 3.95
C GLY A 747 11.40 -3.70 2.97
N GLY A 748 10.48 -3.51 2.03
CA GLY A 748 10.70 -2.67 0.83
C GLY A 748 11.30 -3.50 -0.31
N SER A 749 12.04 -2.86 -1.23
CA SER A 749 12.57 -3.52 -2.43
C SER A 749 14.02 -3.20 -2.76
N LEU A 750 14.66 -4.13 -3.47
CA LEU A 750 16.03 -4.02 -3.96
C LEU A 750 16.08 -4.43 -5.44
N HIS A 751 16.44 -3.49 -6.32
CA HIS A 751 16.62 -3.72 -7.75
C HIS A 751 18.01 -3.26 -8.19
N VAL A 752 18.96 -4.18 -8.36
CA VAL A 752 20.34 -3.91 -8.81
C VAL A 752 20.80 -4.98 -9.80
N GLY A 753 21.88 -4.73 -10.53
CA GLY A 753 22.56 -5.79 -11.28
C GLY A 753 23.32 -6.67 -10.30
N ASP A 754 24.26 -6.07 -9.57
CA ASP A 754 25.15 -6.81 -8.67
C ASP A 754 25.05 -6.29 -7.24
N PHE A 755 25.06 -7.21 -6.27
CA PHE A 755 25.48 -6.90 -4.90
C PHE A 755 26.79 -7.63 -4.64
N VAL A 756 27.88 -6.91 -4.32
CA VAL A 756 29.19 -7.54 -4.09
C VAL A 756 29.83 -7.10 -2.77
N CYS A 757 30.46 -8.04 -2.08
CA CYS A 757 31.35 -7.75 -0.95
C CYS A 757 32.82 -7.75 -1.38
N TYR A 758 33.11 -7.34 -2.62
CA TYR A 758 34.47 -7.35 -3.18
C TYR A 758 35.44 -6.54 -2.30
N ASN A 759 36.53 -7.20 -1.90
CA ASN A 759 37.58 -6.66 -1.04
C ASN A 759 38.88 -6.57 -1.84
N ASP A 760 39.48 -5.37 -1.91
CA ASP A 760 40.85 -5.19 -2.44
C ASP A 760 41.91 -5.73 -1.45
N ASP A 761 41.49 -6.04 -0.23
CA ASP A 761 42.30 -6.50 0.89
C ASP A 761 41.89 -7.94 1.26
N PRO A 762 42.74 -8.96 1.00
CA PRO A 762 42.40 -10.35 1.24
C PRO A 762 42.37 -10.74 2.72
N GLU A 763 42.78 -9.87 3.65
CA GLU A 763 42.65 -10.11 5.09
C GLU A 763 41.24 -9.75 5.62
N LYS A 764 40.46 -8.93 4.90
CA LYS A 764 39.18 -8.34 5.37
C LYS A 764 37.93 -8.95 4.75
N THR A 765 37.81 -10.27 4.86
CA THR A 765 36.80 -11.06 4.14
C THR A 765 35.42 -11.15 4.82
N SER A 766 35.25 -10.73 6.08
CA SER A 766 34.11 -11.11 6.92
C SER A 766 32.77 -10.37 6.63
N SER A 767 32.64 -9.76 5.45
CA SER A 767 31.47 -8.94 5.10
C SER A 767 30.22 -9.77 4.79
N SER A 768 29.04 -9.24 5.12
CA SER A 768 27.77 -9.98 5.05
C SER A 768 26.55 -9.15 4.61
N LEU A 769 25.61 -9.82 3.95
CA LEU A 769 24.30 -9.31 3.55
C LEU A 769 23.17 -10.13 4.21
N SER A 770 22.15 -9.42 4.71
CA SER A 770 20.84 -9.97 5.09
C SER A 770 19.73 -9.24 4.32
N ILE A 771 18.76 -9.98 3.79
CA ILE A 771 17.51 -9.47 3.24
C ILE A 771 16.37 -10.22 3.91
N ALA A 772 15.34 -9.51 4.40
CA ALA A 772 14.23 -10.11 5.12
C ALA A 772 12.89 -9.40 4.84
N GLY A 773 11.86 -10.16 4.50
CA GLY A 773 10.50 -9.64 4.33
C GLY A 773 10.31 -8.61 3.21
N SER A 774 11.14 -8.67 2.15
CA SER A 774 11.08 -7.74 1.00
C SER A 774 10.08 -8.21 -0.05
N ASP A 775 9.24 -7.29 -0.53
CA ASP A 775 8.16 -7.57 -1.51
C ASP A 775 8.66 -7.66 -2.95
N ASP A 776 9.89 -7.19 -3.23
CA ASP A 776 10.54 -7.29 -4.53
C ASP A 776 12.08 -7.28 -4.39
N VAL A 777 12.73 -8.37 -4.75
CA VAL A 777 14.18 -8.53 -4.78
C VAL A 777 14.58 -8.95 -6.19
N SER A 778 15.28 -8.06 -6.90
CA SER A 778 15.78 -8.24 -8.26
C SER A 778 17.29 -7.97 -8.27
N VAL A 779 18.11 -9.03 -8.25
CA VAL A 779 19.58 -8.96 -8.19
C VAL A 779 20.17 -10.05 -9.08
N SER A 780 20.83 -9.69 -10.19
CA SER A 780 21.46 -10.68 -11.08
C SER A 780 22.54 -11.50 -10.36
N PHE A 781 23.51 -10.84 -9.73
CA PHE A 781 24.63 -11.48 -9.01
C PHE A 781 24.63 -11.10 -7.53
N LEU A 782 24.31 -12.06 -6.65
CA LEU A 782 24.08 -11.84 -5.22
C LEU A 782 25.22 -12.36 -4.36
N GLY A 783 26.05 -11.41 -3.92
CA GLY A 783 27.09 -11.64 -2.93
C GLY A 783 28.40 -12.31 -3.35
N PRO A 784 28.91 -12.18 -4.60
CA PRO A 784 30.32 -12.42 -4.87
C PRO A 784 31.22 -11.79 -3.79
N TYR A 785 32.18 -12.57 -3.29
CA TYR A 785 33.12 -12.23 -2.21
C TYR A 785 32.51 -11.99 -0.82
N CYS A 786 31.20 -12.21 -0.60
CA CYS A 786 30.60 -12.13 0.74
C CYS A 786 30.87 -13.39 1.55
N THR A 787 31.18 -13.27 2.84
CA THR A 787 31.28 -14.45 3.74
C THR A 787 29.90 -15.09 3.96
N THR A 788 28.86 -14.26 4.12
CA THR A 788 27.48 -14.73 4.31
C THR A 788 26.49 -13.87 3.52
N VAL A 789 25.59 -14.52 2.79
CA VAL A 789 24.34 -13.95 2.28
C VAL A 789 23.18 -14.68 2.95
N THR A 790 22.19 -13.94 3.42
CA THR A 790 20.90 -14.48 3.87
C THR A 790 19.77 -13.74 3.16
N VAL A 791 18.83 -14.46 2.55
CA VAL A 791 17.55 -13.91 2.05
C VAL A 791 16.42 -14.74 2.65
N ARG A 792 15.47 -14.09 3.33
CA ARG A 792 14.34 -14.78 3.95
C ARG A 792 13.00 -14.08 3.81
N ASP A 793 11.93 -14.86 3.84
CA ASP A 793 10.54 -14.37 3.89
C ASP A 793 10.20 -13.37 2.75
N SER A 794 10.94 -13.39 1.63
CA SER A 794 10.94 -12.34 0.60
C SER A 794 10.47 -12.86 -0.75
N ARG A 795 10.01 -11.96 -1.62
CA ARG A 795 9.73 -12.24 -3.03
C ARG A 795 10.94 -11.86 -3.89
N ILE A 796 11.52 -12.84 -4.57
CA ILE A 796 12.63 -12.69 -5.50
C ILE A 796 12.07 -12.76 -6.92
N ASN A 797 12.27 -11.70 -7.71
CA ASN A 797 11.81 -11.60 -9.11
C ASN A 797 12.98 -11.67 -10.12
N LEU A 798 14.23 -11.66 -9.65
CA LEU A 798 15.43 -11.92 -10.45
C LEU A 798 16.56 -12.38 -9.54
N LEU A 799 17.11 -13.58 -9.75
CA LEU A 799 18.34 -14.05 -9.12
C LEU A 799 19.06 -15.12 -9.94
N PHE A 800 20.17 -14.76 -10.60
CA PHE A 800 20.91 -15.68 -11.47
C PHE A 800 22.02 -16.42 -10.72
N ASP A 801 22.71 -15.75 -9.79
CA ASP A 801 23.89 -16.31 -9.13
C ASP A 801 23.95 -15.92 -7.65
N ALA A 802 24.27 -16.89 -6.78
CA ALA A 802 24.47 -16.65 -5.34
C ALA A 802 25.80 -17.25 -4.84
N SER A 803 26.91 -16.63 -5.27
CA SER A 803 28.31 -17.05 -5.05
C SER A 803 28.99 -16.51 -3.77
N ALA A 804 28.23 -16.18 -2.72
CA ALA A 804 28.79 -15.97 -1.38
C ALA A 804 29.44 -17.25 -0.82
N THR A 805 30.34 -17.15 0.17
CA THR A 805 30.95 -18.33 0.81
C THR A 805 29.91 -19.21 1.50
N ASN A 806 28.89 -18.58 2.12
CA ASN A 806 27.73 -19.23 2.71
C ASN A 806 26.44 -18.52 2.25
N THR A 807 25.55 -19.21 1.54
CA THR A 807 24.28 -18.67 1.03
C THR A 807 23.08 -19.32 1.73
N TYR A 808 22.27 -18.53 2.44
CA TYR A 808 21.06 -18.99 3.13
C TYR A 808 19.81 -18.40 2.47
N LEU A 809 18.94 -19.24 1.91
CA LEU A 809 17.65 -18.84 1.32
C LEU A 809 16.52 -19.58 2.04
N SER A 810 15.61 -18.86 2.69
CA SER A 810 14.52 -19.52 3.45
C SER A 810 13.16 -18.83 3.38
N GLY A 811 12.09 -19.59 3.13
CA GLY A 811 10.72 -19.06 3.11
C GLY A 811 10.43 -18.04 1.99
N ASN A 812 11.27 -17.97 0.94
CA ASN A 812 11.11 -17.01 -0.15
C ASN A 812 10.16 -17.53 -1.25
N THR A 813 9.55 -16.62 -2.01
CA THR A 813 8.92 -16.93 -3.30
C THR A 813 9.82 -16.42 -4.42
N VAL A 814 10.24 -17.30 -5.33
CA VAL A 814 11.25 -17.05 -6.37
C VAL A 814 10.61 -17.23 -7.74
N SER A 815 10.58 -16.16 -8.53
CA SER A 815 10.02 -16.12 -9.89
C SER A 815 11.05 -15.49 -10.81
N GLN A 816 11.63 -16.25 -11.74
CA GLN A 816 12.78 -15.79 -12.52
C GLN A 816 12.90 -16.52 -13.86
N ASP A 817 13.53 -15.87 -14.85
CA ASP A 817 13.69 -16.43 -16.20
C ASP A 817 14.90 -17.39 -16.34
N GLU A 818 15.82 -17.41 -15.37
CA GLU A 818 17.09 -18.14 -15.41
C GLU A 818 17.23 -19.10 -14.21
N SER A 819 18.19 -20.04 -14.26
CA SER A 819 18.52 -20.91 -13.13
C SER A 819 19.23 -20.17 -12.00
N LEU A 820 18.88 -20.44 -10.73
CA LEU A 820 19.68 -20.00 -9.58
C LEU A 820 20.99 -20.82 -9.50
N ALA A 821 22.12 -20.23 -9.86
CA ALA A 821 23.44 -20.85 -9.78
C ALA A 821 24.01 -20.87 -8.35
N LEU A 822 24.42 -22.07 -7.89
CA LEU A 822 25.02 -22.32 -6.59
C LEU A 822 26.41 -22.98 -6.72
N TRP A 823 27.38 -22.46 -5.96
CA TRP A 823 28.82 -22.80 -6.10
C TRP A 823 29.54 -23.19 -4.80
N ASN A 824 29.13 -22.67 -3.64
CA ASN A 824 29.89 -22.72 -2.39
C ASN A 824 29.13 -23.49 -1.28
N ALA A 825 29.15 -23.04 -0.02
CA ALA A 825 28.26 -23.58 1.00
C ALA A 825 26.86 -22.95 0.88
N PHE A 826 25.80 -23.74 0.92
CA PHE A 826 24.44 -23.22 0.83
C PHE A 826 23.39 -23.98 1.66
N THR A 827 22.31 -23.29 2.00
CA THR A 827 21.13 -23.81 2.70
C THR A 827 19.90 -23.16 2.10
N VAL A 828 19.12 -23.92 1.33
CA VAL A 828 17.93 -23.45 0.61
C VAL A 828 16.74 -24.24 1.15
N VAL A 829 15.95 -23.63 2.05
CA VAL A 829 14.93 -24.33 2.86
C VAL A 829 13.55 -23.67 2.79
N GLY A 830 12.52 -24.43 2.39
CA GLY A 830 11.12 -23.97 2.45
C GLY A 830 10.76 -22.81 1.50
N ASN A 831 11.50 -22.64 0.40
CA ASN A 831 11.22 -21.64 -0.64
C ASN A 831 10.27 -22.19 -1.70
N THR A 832 9.58 -21.32 -2.45
CA THR A 832 8.76 -21.70 -3.62
C THR A 832 9.36 -21.12 -4.90
N PHE A 833 9.70 -21.96 -5.88
CA PHE A 833 10.30 -21.57 -7.16
C PHE A 833 9.30 -21.76 -8.31
N THR A 834 9.09 -20.73 -9.13
CA THR A 834 8.15 -20.73 -10.27
C THR A 834 8.74 -20.11 -11.54
N GLY A 835 8.40 -20.67 -12.70
CA GLY A 835 8.66 -20.05 -14.01
C GLY A 835 10.08 -20.17 -14.58
N GLY A 836 11.03 -20.75 -13.83
CA GLY A 836 12.46 -20.87 -14.19
C GLY A 836 12.70 -21.37 -15.61
N GLY A 837 13.30 -20.53 -16.48
CA GLY A 837 13.44 -20.80 -17.91
C GLY A 837 14.34 -21.99 -18.28
N MET A 838 15.28 -22.36 -17.41
CA MET A 838 16.11 -23.56 -17.57
C MET A 838 16.05 -24.52 -16.39
N SER A 839 16.06 -24.04 -15.15
CA SER A 839 15.77 -24.81 -13.94
C SER A 839 15.40 -23.87 -12.79
N GLY A 840 14.83 -24.38 -11.70
CA GLY A 840 14.66 -23.59 -10.46
C GLY A 840 16.01 -23.31 -9.78
N ILE A 841 16.79 -24.36 -9.53
CA ILE A 841 18.16 -24.31 -9.00
C ILE A 841 19.11 -25.08 -9.92
N GLN A 842 20.33 -24.56 -10.10
CA GLN A 842 21.44 -25.27 -10.71
C GLN A 842 22.67 -25.29 -9.78
N VAL A 843 23.09 -26.47 -9.36
CA VAL A 843 24.30 -26.67 -8.55
C VAL A 843 25.48 -27.01 -9.48
N PHE A 844 26.51 -26.15 -9.43
CA PHE A 844 27.76 -26.32 -10.17
C PHE A 844 28.90 -26.87 -9.30
N SER A 845 28.91 -26.55 -8.00
CA SER A 845 29.94 -27.03 -7.05
C SER A 845 29.48 -26.82 -5.61
N GLY A 846 30.28 -27.28 -4.65
CA GLY A 846 30.14 -26.93 -3.25
C GLY A 846 29.37 -27.95 -2.42
N ARG A 847 28.69 -27.50 -1.36
CA ARG A 847 28.05 -28.38 -0.35
C ARG A 847 26.85 -27.69 0.28
N GLY A 848 25.84 -28.42 0.69
CA GLY A 848 24.66 -27.77 1.27
C GLY A 848 23.43 -28.63 1.41
N VAL A 849 22.33 -27.95 1.71
CA VAL A 849 20.99 -28.52 1.84
C VAL A 849 20.03 -27.78 0.91
N VAL A 850 19.24 -28.53 0.15
CA VAL A 850 18.04 -28.06 -0.56
C VAL A 850 16.88 -28.86 0.02
N SER A 851 16.15 -28.32 1.01
CA SER A 851 15.07 -29.04 1.68
C SER A 851 13.72 -28.32 1.72
N ASP A 852 12.64 -29.10 1.74
CA ASP A 852 11.27 -28.61 1.96
C ASP A 852 10.77 -27.54 0.95
N ASN A 853 11.49 -27.33 -0.16
CA ASN A 853 11.15 -26.33 -1.17
C ASN A 853 10.06 -26.86 -2.11
N ARG A 854 9.30 -25.96 -2.74
CA ARG A 854 8.30 -26.27 -3.76
C ARG A 854 8.69 -25.68 -5.11
N PHE A 855 8.92 -26.51 -6.10
CA PHE A 855 9.21 -26.13 -7.48
C PHE A 855 7.96 -26.37 -8.33
N VAL A 856 7.30 -25.31 -8.79
CA VAL A 856 6.02 -25.36 -9.53
C VAL A 856 6.20 -24.75 -10.90
N GLN A 857 5.86 -25.48 -11.96
CA GLN A 857 5.78 -24.94 -13.33
C GLN A 857 7.05 -24.18 -13.77
N ASN A 858 8.22 -24.69 -13.40
CA ASN A 858 9.48 -24.25 -14.02
C ASN A 858 9.57 -24.86 -15.43
N GLN A 859 10.18 -24.14 -16.37
CA GLN A 859 10.17 -24.50 -17.79
C GLN A 859 11.11 -25.69 -18.08
N GLY A 860 12.22 -25.79 -17.35
CA GLY A 860 13.05 -26.99 -17.24
C GLY A 860 12.98 -27.61 -15.83
N ASN A 861 14.08 -28.14 -15.31
CA ASN A 861 14.07 -28.93 -14.06
C ASN A 861 13.68 -28.12 -12.80
N GLY A 862 13.27 -28.82 -11.74
CA GLY A 862 13.24 -28.20 -10.40
C GLY A 862 14.65 -27.94 -9.86
N VAL A 863 15.42 -29.01 -9.67
CA VAL A 863 16.84 -28.96 -9.29
C VAL A 863 17.69 -29.69 -10.32
N LEU A 864 18.72 -29.01 -10.84
CA LEU A 864 19.75 -29.57 -11.72
C LEU A 864 21.11 -29.61 -11.01
N VAL A 865 21.79 -30.75 -11.01
CA VAL A 865 23.20 -30.87 -10.57
C VAL A 865 24.07 -31.22 -11.78
N ARG A 866 24.96 -30.29 -12.15
CA ARG A 866 25.81 -30.37 -13.36
C ARG A 866 27.17 -29.73 -13.04
N ALA A 867 28.03 -30.50 -12.36
CA ALA A 867 29.30 -30.05 -11.82
C ALA A 867 30.54 -30.49 -12.64
N GLY A 868 30.36 -31.36 -13.63
CA GLY A 868 31.47 -31.93 -14.41
C GLY A 868 32.42 -32.72 -13.52
N ASP A 869 33.73 -32.46 -13.65
CA ASP A 869 34.79 -33.06 -12.82
C ASP A 869 34.84 -32.50 -11.39
N SER A 870 34.02 -31.51 -11.04
CA SER A 870 34.05 -30.84 -9.73
C SER A 870 33.32 -31.67 -8.66
N ASP A 871 33.97 -31.90 -7.52
CA ASP A 871 33.33 -32.60 -6.39
C ASP A 871 32.18 -31.77 -5.78
N VAL A 872 31.05 -32.43 -5.56
CA VAL A 872 29.85 -31.88 -4.92
C VAL A 872 29.57 -32.63 -3.62
N GLY A 873 29.74 -31.95 -2.48
CA GLY A 873 29.07 -32.34 -1.25
C GLY A 873 29.84 -32.16 0.06
N PRO A 874 29.25 -32.64 1.18
CA PRO A 874 27.95 -33.30 1.24
C PRO A 874 26.81 -32.39 0.76
N LEU A 875 25.98 -32.91 -0.13
CA LEU A 875 24.78 -32.26 -0.64
C LEU A 875 23.56 -33.09 -0.26
N GLU A 876 22.55 -32.46 0.33
CA GLU A 876 21.27 -33.07 0.66
C GLU A 876 20.16 -32.42 -0.18
N ILE A 877 19.34 -33.24 -0.84
CA ILE A 877 18.12 -32.82 -1.55
C ILE A 877 16.96 -33.59 -0.91
N SER A 878 16.24 -32.97 0.03
CA SER A 878 15.31 -33.67 0.93
C SER A 878 13.92 -33.02 1.07
N GLY A 879 12.86 -33.83 1.06
CA GLY A 879 11.49 -33.36 1.35
C GLY A 879 10.88 -32.33 0.37
N ASN A 880 11.54 -32.05 -0.75
CA ASN A 880 11.07 -31.05 -1.73
C ASN A 880 9.89 -31.57 -2.55
N VAL A 881 9.07 -30.64 -3.07
CA VAL A 881 7.94 -30.92 -3.96
C VAL A 881 8.23 -30.36 -5.36
N PHE A 882 8.05 -31.18 -6.39
CA PHE A 882 8.35 -30.89 -7.79
C PHE A 882 7.10 -31.10 -8.65
N ASP A 883 6.39 -30.03 -8.96
CA ASP A 883 5.01 -30.05 -9.44
C ASP A 883 4.87 -29.37 -10.82
N GLY A 884 4.67 -30.16 -11.88
CA GLY A 884 4.43 -29.66 -13.23
C GLY A 884 5.61 -28.96 -13.90
N ASN A 885 6.86 -29.31 -13.56
CA ASN A 885 8.06 -28.70 -14.16
C ASN A 885 8.41 -29.33 -15.53
N GLY A 886 9.32 -28.71 -16.28
CA GLY A 886 9.75 -29.19 -17.59
C GLY A 886 8.85 -28.79 -18.76
N THR A 887 7.94 -27.83 -18.59
CA THR A 887 6.88 -27.52 -19.56
C THR A 887 7.28 -26.63 -20.75
N GLY A 888 8.52 -26.13 -20.80
CA GLY A 888 8.98 -25.21 -21.85
C GLY A 888 10.41 -25.43 -22.37
N GLY A 889 11.22 -26.26 -21.71
CA GLY A 889 12.60 -26.55 -22.10
C GLY A 889 12.72 -27.47 -23.32
N ASP A 890 13.90 -27.50 -23.92
CA ASP A 890 14.23 -28.43 -25.01
C ASP A 890 14.73 -29.78 -24.48
N GLU A 891 15.04 -30.71 -25.40
CA GLU A 891 15.49 -32.06 -25.01
C GLU A 891 16.83 -32.09 -24.23
N TRP A 892 17.63 -31.01 -24.26
CA TRP A 892 18.95 -30.90 -23.63
C TRP A 892 18.93 -30.27 -22.23
N THR A 893 17.90 -29.50 -21.90
CA THR A 893 17.77 -28.87 -20.57
C THR A 893 17.55 -29.87 -19.43
N GLY A 894 16.88 -30.99 -19.71
CA GLY A 894 16.29 -31.84 -18.67
C GLY A 894 14.95 -31.25 -18.22
N LEU A 895 13.93 -32.10 -18.12
CA LEU A 895 12.53 -31.70 -17.89
C LEU A 895 11.96 -32.44 -16.68
N ASP A 896 12.81 -32.63 -15.67
CA ASP A 896 12.61 -33.55 -14.56
C ASP A 896 12.46 -32.78 -13.23
N GLY A 897 11.86 -33.39 -12.20
CA GLY A 897 11.81 -32.77 -10.87
C GLY A 897 13.21 -32.55 -10.29
N VAL A 898 14.00 -33.62 -10.22
CA VAL A 898 15.44 -33.60 -9.87
C VAL A 898 16.24 -34.29 -10.97
N ARG A 899 17.27 -33.60 -11.47
CA ARG A 899 18.20 -34.08 -12.50
C ARG A 899 19.65 -34.01 -12.00
N VAL A 900 20.36 -35.15 -11.95
CA VAL A 900 21.78 -35.22 -11.59
C VAL A 900 22.58 -35.84 -12.74
N GLU A 901 23.43 -35.03 -13.38
CA GLU A 901 24.09 -35.39 -14.65
C GLU A 901 25.59 -35.61 -14.53
N SER A 902 26.28 -34.86 -13.68
CA SER A 902 27.72 -34.97 -13.51
C SER A 902 28.16 -34.39 -12.17
N ALA A 903 29.07 -35.10 -11.51
CA ALA A 903 29.78 -34.64 -10.32
C ALA A 903 31.10 -35.43 -10.19
N GLY A 904 32.11 -34.81 -9.56
CA GLY A 904 33.43 -35.41 -9.35
C GLY A 904 33.40 -36.69 -8.51
N PRO A 905 34.45 -37.54 -8.57
CA PRO A 905 34.46 -38.86 -7.95
C PRO A 905 34.49 -38.86 -6.41
N GLY A 906 34.71 -37.71 -5.76
CA GLY A 906 34.60 -37.51 -4.31
C GLY A 906 33.21 -37.03 -3.86
N SER A 907 32.26 -36.86 -4.78
CA SER A 907 30.93 -36.30 -4.50
C SER A 907 30.07 -37.18 -3.60
N VAL A 908 29.25 -36.54 -2.76
CA VAL A 908 28.31 -37.21 -1.85
C VAL A 908 26.98 -36.48 -1.87
N ILE A 909 26.11 -36.88 -2.81
CA ILE A 909 24.78 -36.33 -3.00
C ILE A 909 23.75 -37.30 -2.40
N ARG A 910 22.88 -36.81 -1.51
CA ARG A 910 21.78 -37.55 -0.87
C ARG A 910 20.43 -37.09 -1.40
N VAL A 911 19.52 -38.02 -1.66
CA VAL A 911 18.17 -37.73 -2.14
C VAL A 911 17.15 -38.50 -1.28
N ALA A 912 16.27 -37.79 -0.57
CA ALA A 912 15.37 -38.40 0.42
C ALA A 912 13.99 -37.71 0.49
N GLY A 913 12.90 -38.48 0.56
CA GLY A 913 11.56 -37.96 0.87
C GLY A 913 10.96 -36.97 -0.14
N ASN A 914 11.54 -36.80 -1.33
CA ASN A 914 11.07 -35.83 -2.32
C ASN A 914 9.81 -36.33 -3.05
N ARG A 915 8.92 -35.43 -3.43
CA ARG A 915 7.71 -35.73 -4.21
C ARG A 915 7.73 -35.03 -5.56
N ALA A 916 7.73 -35.80 -6.63
CA ALA A 916 7.45 -35.32 -7.97
C ALA A 916 5.99 -35.60 -8.37
N SER A 917 5.37 -34.64 -9.05
CA SER A 917 4.06 -34.75 -9.71
C SER A 917 4.08 -34.06 -11.07
N ASP A 918 3.54 -34.74 -12.08
CA ASP A 918 3.17 -34.18 -13.40
C ASP A 918 4.29 -33.44 -14.17
N ASN A 919 5.58 -33.74 -13.90
CA ASN A 919 6.71 -33.14 -14.60
C ASN A 919 6.86 -33.75 -16.01
N ALA A 920 7.34 -32.99 -16.99
CA ALA A 920 7.20 -33.35 -18.41
C ALA A 920 8.02 -34.56 -18.89
N ARG A 921 9.02 -35.05 -18.11
CA ARG A 921 9.78 -36.28 -18.39
C ARG A 921 9.76 -37.25 -17.20
N TYR A 922 10.76 -37.19 -16.32
CA TYR A 922 10.90 -38.08 -15.17
C TYR A 922 10.68 -37.31 -13.86
N GLY A 923 10.13 -37.97 -12.84
CA GLY A 923 10.01 -37.34 -11.51
C GLY A 923 11.39 -37.07 -10.87
N ILE A 924 12.25 -38.08 -10.85
CA ILE A 924 13.63 -38.02 -10.37
C ILE A 924 14.52 -38.84 -11.31
N ASN A 925 15.68 -38.27 -11.69
CA ASN A 925 16.58 -38.79 -12.72
C ASN A 925 18.06 -38.49 -12.40
N ALA A 926 18.83 -39.51 -12.01
CA ALA A 926 20.23 -39.40 -11.63
C ALA A 926 21.09 -40.51 -12.28
N GLU A 927 22.31 -40.17 -12.72
CA GLU A 927 23.19 -41.19 -13.30
C GLU A 927 23.65 -42.24 -12.27
N PRO A 928 23.80 -43.53 -12.66
CA PRO A 928 24.15 -44.59 -11.73
C PRO A 928 25.46 -44.35 -10.97
N GLY A 929 25.36 -44.23 -9.65
CA GLY A 929 26.49 -44.05 -8.74
C GLY A 929 26.78 -42.60 -8.32
N LEU A 930 26.10 -41.59 -8.89
CA LEU A 930 26.27 -40.19 -8.47
C LEU A 930 25.51 -39.82 -7.19
N VAL A 931 24.52 -40.62 -6.79
CA VAL A 931 23.61 -40.31 -5.67
C VAL A 931 23.42 -41.48 -4.70
N VAL A 932 23.20 -41.16 -3.43
CA VAL A 932 22.72 -42.07 -2.39
C VAL A 932 21.23 -41.83 -2.19
N ASP A 933 20.42 -42.86 -2.43
CA ASP A 933 19.01 -42.89 -2.04
C ASP A 933 18.92 -43.19 -0.54
N GLU A 934 18.32 -42.29 0.22
CA GLU A 934 18.00 -42.51 1.63
C GLU A 934 16.49 -42.78 1.85
N GLY A 935 15.74 -42.94 0.75
CA GLY A 935 14.37 -43.47 0.72
C GLY A 935 13.26 -42.43 0.77
N GLY A 936 12.01 -42.88 0.65
CA GLY A 936 10.81 -42.04 0.75
C GLY A 936 10.51 -41.16 -0.47
N ASN A 937 11.33 -41.24 -1.53
CA ASN A 937 11.14 -40.50 -2.78
C ASN A 937 9.92 -41.05 -3.56
N THR A 938 9.10 -40.17 -4.15
CA THR A 938 7.85 -40.52 -4.87
C THR A 938 7.68 -39.73 -6.18
N SER A 939 7.00 -40.32 -7.16
CA SER A 939 6.69 -39.75 -8.49
C SER A 939 5.29 -40.21 -8.93
N SER A 940 4.56 -39.35 -9.64
CA SER A 940 3.20 -39.64 -10.10
C SER A 940 2.79 -38.69 -11.23
N GLY A 941 2.23 -39.21 -12.33
CA GLY A 941 1.83 -38.39 -13.49
C GLY A 941 2.98 -38.01 -14.44
N ASP A 942 4.23 -38.12 -14.00
CA ASP A 942 5.43 -37.90 -14.82
C ASP A 942 5.47 -38.92 -16.00
N PRO A 943 5.45 -38.51 -17.29
CA PRO A 943 5.20 -39.41 -18.42
C PRO A 943 6.21 -40.55 -18.63
N LEU A 944 7.44 -40.41 -18.11
CA LEU A 944 8.48 -41.43 -18.16
C LEU A 944 8.74 -42.11 -16.80
N GLY A 945 7.96 -41.74 -15.76
CA GLY A 945 8.11 -42.27 -14.40
C GLY A 945 9.43 -41.85 -13.73
N CYS A 946 10.13 -42.81 -13.13
CA CYS A 946 11.47 -42.59 -12.57
C CYS A 946 12.51 -43.45 -13.29
N ARG A 947 13.73 -42.91 -13.47
CA ARG A 947 14.89 -43.68 -13.95
C ARG A 947 16.11 -43.44 -13.06
N GLY A 948 15.97 -43.87 -11.81
CA GLY A 948 16.89 -43.57 -10.71
C GLY A 948 16.60 -42.16 -10.19
N VAL A 949 15.99 -41.97 -9.02
CA VAL A 949 15.99 -42.79 -7.80
C VAL A 949 14.70 -43.64 -7.68
N VAL A 950 14.72 -44.78 -6.99
CA VAL A 950 13.76 -45.88 -7.31
C VAL A 950 12.34 -45.65 -6.75
N CYS A 951 11.38 -45.40 -7.66
CA CYS A 951 9.97 -45.16 -7.36
C CYS A 951 9.09 -46.38 -7.70
N LEU A 952 8.39 -46.97 -6.71
CA LEU A 952 7.29 -47.95 -6.84
C LEU A 952 6.49 -48.00 -5.50
N PRO A 953 5.25 -48.54 -5.45
CA PRO A 953 4.48 -49.21 -6.50
C PRO A 953 3.12 -48.54 -6.82
N GLY A 954 2.63 -48.73 -8.05
CA GLY A 954 1.29 -48.29 -8.48
C GLY A 954 1.11 -48.39 -9.99
#